data_AF-A0A3M1TZD4-F1
#
_entry.id   AF-A0A3M1TZD4-F1
#
_cell.length_a   1.000
_cell.length_b   1.000
_cell.length_c   1.000
_cell.angle_alpha   90.00
_cell.angle_beta   90.00
_cell.angle_gamma   90.00
#
_symmetry.space_group_name_H-M   'P 1'
#
loop_
_entity.id
_entity.type
_entity.pdbx_description
1 polymer ?
#
loop_
_entity_poly.entity_id
_entity_poly.type
_entity_poly.pdbx_seq_one_letter_code
_entity_poly.pdbx_strand_id
1 'polypeptide(L)'
;MNMNKYFPVFIWMLFSWMPVFSQEAAGETHQCITPSLDAELRQQHPEWPSNAQFETWLQEKMAHSPERSGIRQVLTIPVVVHVIHNGEPVGTGANIAASRVESQMRVLEEDYRKLAGTPGDNNNPVGVDTEIEFCLAYVGPDGRVLPESGIDRINRHDAGFSDAPFSTNYITNVIKTQTIWDETQYMNIWVVESISPAGVAGFATLPTAPEGLEGLGNGFPGIDGLVVSMSNFGRQGSSTGRTATHEIGHWLGLLHVSGPYNAGNDPRGQNSCSTDDFCDDTPNMSGTNQGCSPSFTCGSNDPIDNYMVGTLGPCRKTFTRCQADRMRTVLQNSPRRVELLSSTVCQRPTAPPVANFSTGDTVVCDGRVQFMDASTDLPTDWLWTFSDGSTSDQRNPVFHFDSSGTYTINLSVWNELGFSEITKTVQITVSGGSLEAGDPIQTCLGDQVQLNAQTSAQGGTLFWFPETGLSDPSVLNPVLTANSTRTYTLTIQLDNGCELKDTLVVDAAPKPTTLALPTSDPTIDKGQSIQLNAIGAEHYQWSPAAGLSDPNIPNPIATPDTTTLYTVTGFNDAGCSKTDQVLITVNDPTAIGDKLWEAVGQVQPPYPNPAESSMHFAAQWRQAGMLQLDLIDLTGRRVARLYQRAVLPGNWQLDWQVPPSIAKGVYLLSWKMNGRRFFQKIQLF
;
A
#
# COMPACT_ATOMS: atom_id res chain seq x y z
N MET A 1 -35.30 47.99 71.24
CA MET A 1 -36.61 47.80 71.91
C MET A 1 -37.59 47.42 70.81
N ASN A 2 -38.26 46.27 70.74
CA ASN A 2 -38.60 45.25 71.72
C ASN A 2 -38.77 43.88 71.04
N MET A 3 -38.44 42.82 71.78
CA MET A 3 -38.80 41.42 71.56
C MET A 3 -40.31 41.18 71.74
N ASN A 4 -40.90 40.20 71.03
CA ASN A 4 -41.67 39.07 71.60
C ASN A 4 -42.31 38.25 70.45
N LYS A 5 -41.93 36.98 70.28
CA LYS A 5 -42.53 35.73 70.82
C LYS A 5 -43.66 35.16 69.94
N TYR A 6 -43.34 34.06 69.26
CA TYR A 6 -44.29 33.14 68.62
C TYR A 6 -44.77 32.09 69.62
N PHE A 7 -46.06 31.76 69.58
CA PHE A 7 -46.67 30.57 70.19
C PHE A 7 -47.62 29.92 69.15
N PRO A 8 -47.79 28.59 69.13
CA PRO A 8 -48.29 27.85 67.97
C PRO A 8 -49.79 27.54 68.05
N VAL A 9 -50.42 27.32 66.89
CA VAL A 9 -51.79 26.80 66.77
C VAL A 9 -51.72 25.32 66.40
N PHE A 10 -52.26 24.47 67.27
CA PHE A 10 -52.53 23.06 67.05
C PHE A 10 -53.74 22.89 66.15
N ILE A 11 -53.61 22.14 65.05
CA ILE A 11 -54.73 21.56 64.30
C ILE A 11 -54.63 20.04 64.44
N TRP A 12 -55.66 19.46 65.06
CA TRP A 12 -55.93 18.03 65.11
C TRP A 12 -56.33 17.52 63.73
N MET A 13 -55.66 16.49 63.21
CA MET A 13 -56.22 15.61 62.18
C MET A 13 -56.07 14.14 62.58
N LEU A 14 -57.22 13.47 62.54
CA LEU A 14 -57.45 12.05 62.83
C LEU A 14 -56.66 11.16 61.87
N PHE A 15 -56.04 10.12 62.41
CA PHE A 15 -55.53 8.97 61.69
C PHE A 15 -56.68 8.21 61.01
N SER A 16 -56.68 8.15 59.68
CA SER A 16 -57.29 7.05 58.93
C SER A 16 -56.17 6.21 58.29
N TRP A 17 -56.09 4.95 58.71
CA TRP A 17 -55.31 3.92 58.02
C TRP A 17 -55.95 3.66 56.64
N MET A 18 -55.21 3.92 55.56
CA MET A 18 -55.48 3.38 54.24
C MET A 18 -54.26 2.53 53.82
N PRO A 19 -54.47 1.30 53.31
CA PRO A 19 -53.38 0.52 52.74
C PRO A 19 -52.87 1.24 51.49
N VAL A 20 -51.55 1.47 51.43
CA VAL A 20 -50.87 1.92 50.22
C VAL A 20 -50.90 0.76 49.23
N PHE A 21 -51.87 0.76 48.32
CA PHE A 21 -51.70 0.07 47.06
C PHE A 21 -50.61 0.84 46.28
N SER A 22 -49.45 0.21 46.08
CA SER A 22 -48.48 0.70 45.11
C SER A 22 -49.12 0.62 43.73
N GLN A 23 -49.37 1.78 43.14
CA GLN A 23 -49.65 1.88 41.71
C GLN A 23 -48.37 1.45 40.98
N GLU A 24 -48.39 0.29 40.32
CA GLU A 24 -47.39 -0.07 39.33
C GLU A 24 -47.34 1.05 38.29
N ALA A 25 -46.18 1.70 38.16
CA ALA A 25 -45.94 2.67 37.11
C ALA A 25 -46.06 1.97 35.75
N ALA A 26 -46.92 2.49 34.88
CA ALA A 26 -46.98 2.08 33.48
C ALA A 26 -45.61 2.36 32.83
N GLY A 27 -44.80 1.31 32.65
CA GLY A 27 -43.47 1.39 32.06
C GLY A 27 -43.53 1.55 30.54
N GLU A 28 -42.66 2.40 30.00
CA GLU A 28 -42.45 2.55 28.57
C GLU A 28 -42.17 1.18 27.92
N THR A 29 -43.00 0.78 26.96
CA THR A 29 -42.84 -0.45 26.18
C THR A 29 -41.64 -0.32 25.24
N HIS A 30 -40.54 -1.02 25.55
CA HIS A 30 -39.37 -1.09 24.68
C HIS A 30 -39.54 -2.18 23.61
N GLN A 31 -39.09 -1.89 22.39
CA GLN A 31 -39.19 -2.80 21.24
C GLN A 31 -37.83 -3.43 20.92
N CYS A 32 -37.83 -4.76 20.73
CA CYS A 32 -36.75 -5.49 20.05
C CYS A 32 -36.90 -5.30 18.54
N ILE A 33 -35.80 -5.05 17.84
CA ILE A 33 -35.80 -4.84 16.38
C ILE A 33 -35.13 -5.95 15.58
N THR A 34 -34.66 -7.01 16.27
CA THR A 34 -33.91 -8.13 15.67
C THR A 34 -34.57 -8.71 14.42
N PRO A 35 -35.90 -8.97 14.38
CA PRO A 35 -36.55 -9.47 13.16
C PRO A 35 -36.46 -8.51 11.96
N SER A 36 -36.61 -7.20 12.21
CA SER A 36 -36.51 -6.18 11.17
C SER A 36 -35.08 -6.07 10.62
N LEU A 37 -34.10 -6.12 11.51
CA LEU A 37 -32.68 -6.06 11.14
C LEU A 37 -32.25 -7.30 10.35
N ASP A 38 -32.64 -8.50 10.78
CA ASP A 38 -32.36 -9.75 10.05
C ASP A 38 -32.94 -9.71 8.62
N ALA A 39 -34.18 -9.22 8.48
CA ALA A 39 -34.80 -9.06 7.16
C ALA A 39 -34.05 -8.07 6.27
N GLU A 40 -33.58 -6.94 6.82
CA GLU A 40 -32.79 -5.96 6.08
C GLU A 40 -31.42 -6.53 5.66
N LEU A 41 -30.73 -7.21 6.57
CA LEU A 41 -29.42 -7.78 6.27
C LEU A 41 -29.52 -8.89 5.22
N ARG A 42 -30.53 -9.78 5.29
CA ARG A 42 -30.78 -10.80 4.25
C ARG A 42 -31.15 -10.20 2.90
N GLN A 43 -31.75 -9.02 2.86
CA GLN A 43 -31.99 -8.30 1.61
C GLN A 43 -30.67 -7.78 1.01
N GLN A 44 -29.75 -7.32 1.85
CA GLN A 44 -28.43 -6.86 1.43
C GLN A 44 -27.50 -8.02 1.02
N HIS A 45 -27.78 -9.22 1.53
CA HIS A 45 -26.99 -10.41 1.32
C HIS A 45 -27.84 -11.59 0.79
N PRO A 46 -28.23 -11.53 -0.50
CA PRO A 46 -29.07 -12.55 -1.13
C PRO A 46 -28.40 -13.93 -1.22
N GLU A 47 -27.09 -13.99 -0.99
CA GLU A 47 -26.29 -15.21 -0.95
C GLU A 47 -26.51 -16.02 0.34
N TRP A 48 -27.21 -15.48 1.33
CA TRP A 48 -27.48 -16.19 2.58
C TRP A 48 -28.69 -17.11 2.49
N PRO A 49 -28.71 -18.21 3.29
CA PRO A 49 -29.90 -19.04 3.41
C PRO A 49 -31.12 -18.20 3.83
N SER A 50 -32.31 -18.55 3.36
CA SER A 50 -33.56 -17.98 3.86
C SER A 50 -33.89 -18.47 5.27
N ASN A 51 -34.74 -17.74 6.01
CA ASN A 51 -35.24 -18.18 7.32
C ASN A 51 -35.91 -19.56 7.25
N ALA A 52 -36.64 -19.87 6.17
CA ALA A 52 -37.24 -21.19 5.98
C ALA A 52 -36.20 -22.32 5.84
N GLN A 53 -35.08 -22.06 5.15
CA GLN A 53 -33.98 -23.01 5.04
C GLN A 53 -33.27 -23.22 6.38
N PHE A 54 -33.04 -22.14 7.13
CA PHE A 54 -32.48 -22.24 8.49
C PHE A 54 -33.38 -23.06 9.42
N GLU A 55 -34.69 -22.80 9.42
CA GLU A 55 -35.63 -23.55 10.25
C GLU A 55 -35.72 -25.03 9.85
N THR A 56 -35.69 -25.33 8.55
CA THR A 56 -35.66 -26.73 8.08
C THR A 56 -34.42 -27.44 8.61
N TRP A 57 -33.25 -26.82 8.48
CA TRP A 57 -31.98 -27.35 9.00
C TRP A 57 -32.02 -27.56 10.52
N LEU A 58 -32.52 -26.58 11.27
CA LEU A 58 -32.56 -26.64 12.73
C LEU A 58 -33.49 -27.76 13.21
N GLN A 59 -34.68 -27.88 12.62
CA GLN A 59 -35.64 -28.93 12.96
C GLN A 59 -35.11 -30.32 12.63
N GLU A 60 -34.40 -30.48 11.50
CA GLU A 60 -33.71 -31.73 11.17
C GLU A 60 -32.65 -32.10 12.21
N LYS A 61 -31.83 -31.14 12.66
CA LYS A 61 -30.82 -31.37 13.71
C LYS A 61 -31.46 -31.71 15.06
N MET A 62 -32.51 -31.00 15.45
CA MET A 62 -33.26 -31.27 16.68
C MET A 62 -33.91 -32.65 16.68
N ALA A 63 -34.42 -33.13 15.53
CA ALA A 63 -34.99 -34.46 15.39
C ALA A 63 -33.95 -35.59 15.55
N HIS A 64 -32.70 -35.34 15.16
CA HIS A 64 -31.60 -36.30 15.23
C HIS A 64 -30.71 -36.15 16.48
N SER A 65 -31.03 -35.25 17.40
CA SER A 65 -30.22 -35.03 18.60
C SER A 65 -30.31 -36.22 19.57
N PRO A 66 -29.18 -36.87 19.92
CA PRO A 66 -29.15 -38.02 20.84
C PRO A 66 -29.44 -37.64 22.31
N GLU A 67 -29.50 -36.35 22.67
CA GLU A 67 -29.67 -35.84 24.04
C GLU A 67 -31.08 -36.05 24.64
N ARG A 68 -31.84 -37.05 24.20
CA ARG A 68 -33.20 -37.35 24.74
C ARG A 68 -33.22 -38.31 25.94
N SER A 69 -32.10 -38.88 26.36
CA SER A 69 -32.05 -39.76 27.54
C SER A 69 -30.66 -39.78 28.20
N GLY A 70 -30.43 -38.87 29.16
CA GLY A 70 -29.22 -38.78 29.98
C GLY A 70 -29.12 -37.46 30.75
N ILE A 71 -28.19 -37.36 31.71
CA ILE A 71 -27.81 -36.07 32.33
C ILE A 71 -27.13 -35.24 31.23
N ARG A 72 -27.68 -34.08 30.88
CA ARG A 72 -27.12 -33.22 29.84
C ARG A 72 -25.96 -32.40 30.40
N GLN A 73 -24.92 -32.23 29.58
CA GLN A 73 -23.78 -31.40 29.94
C GLN A 73 -24.16 -29.92 29.90
N VAL A 74 -23.68 -29.16 30.89
CA VAL A 74 -23.76 -27.70 30.90
C VAL A 74 -22.86 -27.12 29.82
N LEU A 75 -23.42 -26.26 28.96
CA LEU A 75 -22.68 -25.56 27.90
C LEU A 75 -22.31 -24.16 28.41
N THR A 76 -21.02 -23.83 28.45
CA THR A 76 -20.55 -22.53 28.92
C THR A 76 -20.15 -21.65 27.74
N ILE A 77 -20.67 -20.43 27.68
CA ILE A 77 -20.39 -19.45 26.62
C ILE A 77 -19.46 -18.36 27.15
N PRO A 78 -18.28 -18.16 26.53
CA PRO A 78 -17.42 -17.01 26.85
C PRO A 78 -18.02 -15.69 26.37
N VAL A 79 -17.93 -14.66 27.21
CA VAL A 79 -18.55 -13.35 26.96
C VAL A 79 -17.52 -12.23 27.06
N VAL A 80 -17.55 -11.33 26.08
CA VAL A 80 -16.92 -10.01 26.15
C VAL A 80 -17.97 -8.92 26.01
N VAL A 81 -17.86 -7.88 26.82
CA VAL A 81 -18.72 -6.70 26.81
C VAL A 81 -17.93 -5.48 26.37
N HIS A 82 -18.20 -5.02 25.15
CA HIS A 82 -17.67 -3.78 24.59
C HIS A 82 -18.49 -2.59 25.11
N VAL A 83 -17.91 -1.82 26.03
CA VAL A 83 -18.50 -0.62 26.60
C VAL A 83 -18.09 0.58 25.74
N ILE A 84 -19.01 1.08 24.92
CA ILE A 84 -18.78 2.27 24.08
C ILE A 84 -19.11 3.52 24.89
N HIS A 85 -18.10 4.35 25.16
CA HIS A 85 -18.23 5.53 26.04
C HIS A 85 -17.67 6.81 25.44
N ASN A 86 -17.94 7.96 26.06
CA ASN A 86 -17.59 9.31 25.59
C ASN A 86 -16.38 9.92 26.35
N GLY A 87 -15.44 9.08 26.76
CA GLY A 87 -14.25 9.50 27.54
C GLY A 87 -14.51 9.85 29.01
N GLU A 88 -15.74 9.70 29.52
CA GLU A 88 -16.05 9.92 30.93
C GLU A 88 -15.42 8.85 31.87
N PRO A 89 -15.21 9.15 33.16
CA PRO A 89 -14.65 8.18 34.11
C PRO A 89 -15.48 6.90 34.26
N VAL A 90 -14.83 5.78 34.54
CA VAL A 90 -15.50 4.49 34.83
C VAL A 90 -16.52 4.65 35.96
N GLY A 91 -17.72 4.12 35.76
CA GLY A 91 -18.87 4.25 36.65
C GLY A 91 -19.75 5.47 36.39
N THR A 92 -19.42 6.31 35.40
CA THR A 92 -20.22 7.49 35.03
C THR A 92 -20.68 7.40 33.58
N GLY A 93 -21.86 7.95 33.29
CA GLY A 93 -22.40 7.97 31.92
C GLY A 93 -22.45 6.56 31.29
N ALA A 94 -22.08 6.50 30.01
CA ALA A 94 -21.97 5.29 29.20
C ALA A 94 -20.76 4.42 29.59
N ASN A 95 -19.74 4.97 30.26
CA ASN A 95 -18.61 4.22 30.79
C ASN A 95 -18.99 3.44 32.06
N ILE A 96 -19.87 2.45 31.93
CA ILE A 96 -20.46 1.72 33.06
C ILE A 96 -19.42 1.02 33.96
N ALA A 97 -19.70 0.92 35.26
CA ALA A 97 -18.83 0.22 36.21
C ALA A 97 -18.80 -1.31 35.95
N ALA A 98 -17.68 -1.97 36.26
CA ALA A 98 -17.56 -3.43 36.18
C ALA A 98 -18.66 -4.18 36.95
N SER A 99 -19.04 -3.68 38.13
CA SER A 99 -20.14 -4.25 38.93
C SER A 99 -21.47 -4.30 38.18
N ARG A 100 -21.69 -3.38 37.22
CA ARG A 100 -22.88 -3.41 36.36
C ARG A 100 -22.82 -4.53 35.35
N VAL A 101 -21.65 -4.78 34.75
CA VAL A 101 -21.43 -5.94 33.87
C VAL A 101 -21.61 -7.24 34.64
N GLU A 102 -20.97 -7.37 35.81
CA GLU A 102 -21.16 -8.54 36.69
C GLU A 102 -22.62 -8.77 37.07
N SER A 103 -23.39 -7.70 37.30
CA SER A 103 -24.82 -7.81 37.59
C SER A 103 -25.61 -8.38 36.41
N GLN A 104 -25.22 -8.06 35.17
CA GLN A 104 -25.83 -8.65 33.98
C GLN A 104 -25.49 -10.14 33.90
N MET A 105 -24.23 -10.51 34.14
CA MET A 105 -23.83 -11.93 34.14
C MET A 105 -24.63 -12.75 35.16
N ARG A 106 -24.85 -12.20 36.36
CA ARG A 106 -25.74 -12.84 37.35
C ARG A 106 -27.16 -13.02 36.82
N VAL A 107 -27.73 -12.01 36.14
CA VAL A 107 -29.07 -12.13 35.53
C VAL A 107 -29.12 -13.25 34.48
N LEU A 108 -28.08 -13.37 33.65
CA LEU A 108 -28.02 -14.44 32.65
C LEU A 108 -27.97 -15.82 33.30
N GLU A 109 -27.14 -16.01 34.33
CA GLU A 109 -27.10 -17.25 35.10
C GLU A 109 -28.46 -17.59 35.72
N GLU A 110 -29.11 -16.62 36.37
CA GLU A 110 -30.42 -16.82 36.96
C GLU A 110 -31.48 -17.23 35.93
N ASP A 111 -31.54 -16.52 34.81
CA ASP A 111 -32.56 -16.70 33.76
C ASP A 111 -32.34 -17.98 32.92
N TYR A 112 -31.09 -18.29 32.53
CA TYR A 112 -30.77 -19.47 31.70
C TYR A 112 -30.65 -20.76 32.50
N ARG A 113 -30.23 -20.69 33.78
CA ARG A 113 -30.12 -21.88 34.65
C ARG A 113 -31.34 -22.12 35.53
N LYS A 114 -32.34 -21.24 35.47
CA LYS A 114 -33.53 -21.28 36.34
C LYS A 114 -33.12 -21.44 37.82
N LEU A 115 -32.12 -20.68 38.26
CA LEU A 115 -31.47 -20.88 39.56
C LEU A 115 -32.45 -20.68 40.71
N ALA A 116 -32.60 -21.70 41.57
CA ALA A 116 -33.54 -21.70 42.67
C ALA A 116 -33.39 -20.49 43.60
N GLY A 117 -34.51 -19.87 43.97
CA GLY A 117 -34.55 -18.70 44.87
C GLY A 117 -34.11 -17.37 44.24
N THR A 118 -33.97 -17.32 42.91
CA THR A 118 -33.61 -16.10 42.18
C THR A 118 -34.79 -15.60 41.33
N PRO A 119 -34.76 -14.36 40.79
CA PRO A 119 -35.75 -13.88 39.82
C PRO A 119 -35.97 -14.75 38.58
N GLY A 120 -35.03 -15.65 38.24
CA GLY A 120 -35.19 -16.67 37.21
C GLY A 120 -35.90 -17.96 37.69
N ASP A 121 -36.00 -18.17 39.00
CA ASP A 121 -36.80 -19.25 39.58
C ASP A 121 -38.29 -18.90 39.52
N ASN A 122 -38.96 -19.45 38.51
CA ASN A 122 -40.40 -19.30 38.32
C ASN A 122 -41.14 -20.62 38.60
N ASN A 123 -42.43 -20.52 38.92
CA ASN A 123 -43.33 -21.65 39.08
C ASN A 123 -44.08 -21.99 37.78
N ASN A 124 -43.63 -21.48 36.63
CA ASN A 124 -44.27 -21.78 35.36
C ASN A 124 -44.06 -23.27 35.05
N PRO A 125 -45.13 -24.06 34.84
CA PRO A 125 -45.01 -25.51 34.67
C PRO A 125 -44.21 -25.94 33.43
N VAL A 126 -44.05 -25.05 32.43
CA VAL A 126 -43.22 -25.32 31.24
C VAL A 126 -41.80 -24.76 31.37
N GLY A 127 -41.49 -24.06 32.46
CA GLY A 127 -40.19 -23.45 32.68
C GLY A 127 -39.09 -24.47 32.98
N VAL A 128 -37.98 -24.39 32.24
CA VAL A 128 -36.86 -25.34 32.37
C VAL A 128 -35.53 -24.64 32.65
N ASP A 129 -34.59 -25.40 33.21
CA ASP A 129 -33.16 -25.09 33.12
C ASP A 129 -32.70 -25.37 31.68
N THR A 130 -32.10 -24.36 31.03
CA THR A 130 -31.60 -24.49 29.65
C THR A 130 -30.26 -25.23 29.58
N GLU A 131 -29.58 -25.37 30.72
CA GLU A 131 -28.26 -25.98 30.88
C GLU A 131 -27.18 -25.20 30.09
N ILE A 132 -27.35 -23.87 29.97
CA ILE A 132 -26.42 -22.93 29.36
C ILE A 132 -25.95 -21.94 30.44
N GLU A 133 -24.64 -21.78 30.58
CA GLU A 133 -23.98 -20.82 31.48
C GLU A 133 -23.10 -19.86 30.69
N PHE A 134 -22.67 -18.78 31.34
CA PHE A 134 -21.86 -17.74 30.75
C PHE A 134 -20.66 -17.42 31.64
N CYS A 135 -19.52 -17.20 31.02
CA CYS A 135 -18.31 -16.78 31.72
C CYS A 135 -17.76 -15.51 31.10
N LEU A 136 -17.29 -14.57 31.92
CA LEU A 136 -16.56 -13.41 31.42
C LEU A 136 -15.18 -13.86 30.95
N ALA A 137 -14.76 -13.41 29.77
CA ALA A 137 -13.42 -13.66 29.27
C ALA A 137 -12.36 -13.17 30.27
N TYR A 138 -11.36 -13.98 30.54
CA TYR A 138 -10.22 -13.63 31.37
C TYR A 138 -9.06 -13.09 30.53
N VAL A 139 -8.86 -13.63 29.33
CA VAL A 139 -7.85 -13.20 28.36
C VAL A 139 -8.46 -12.54 27.12
N GLY A 140 -7.84 -11.45 26.67
CA GLY A 140 -8.20 -10.72 25.46
C GLY A 140 -7.62 -11.36 24.19
N PRO A 141 -7.90 -10.78 23.00
CA PRO A 141 -7.48 -11.33 21.72
C PRO A 141 -5.96 -11.36 21.51
N ASP A 142 -5.23 -10.51 22.22
CA ASP A 142 -3.76 -10.49 22.24
C ASP A 142 -3.15 -11.61 23.12
N GLY A 143 -4.00 -12.38 23.81
CA GLY A 143 -3.62 -13.43 24.75
C GLY A 143 -3.24 -12.90 26.13
N ARG A 144 -3.39 -11.59 26.40
CA ARG A 144 -3.10 -11.00 27.70
C ARG A 144 -4.32 -11.01 28.59
N VAL A 145 -4.10 -11.01 29.91
CA VAL A 145 -5.20 -10.90 30.88
C VAL A 145 -5.83 -9.52 30.80
N LEU A 146 -7.15 -9.50 30.77
CA LEU A 146 -7.91 -8.26 30.75
C LEU A 146 -7.81 -7.55 32.10
N PRO A 147 -7.60 -6.22 32.12
CA PRO A 147 -7.62 -5.44 33.36
C PRO A 147 -8.93 -5.61 34.13
N GLU A 148 -10.03 -5.78 33.41
CA GLU A 148 -11.35 -6.11 33.92
C GLU A 148 -11.89 -7.30 33.10
N SER A 149 -12.12 -8.44 33.76
CA SER A 149 -12.55 -9.66 33.07
C SER A 149 -13.81 -9.43 32.22
N GLY A 150 -13.71 -9.74 30.94
CA GLY A 150 -14.79 -9.69 29.96
C GLY A 150 -15.27 -8.28 29.64
N ILE A 151 -14.49 -7.24 29.95
CA ILE A 151 -14.83 -5.85 29.66
C ILE A 151 -13.79 -5.26 28.72
N ASP A 152 -14.24 -4.82 27.57
CA ASP A 152 -13.48 -4.03 26.61
C ASP A 152 -14.03 -2.60 26.61
N ARG A 153 -13.20 -1.60 26.91
CA ARG A 153 -13.65 -0.20 27.03
C ARG A 153 -13.17 0.59 25.84
N ILE A 154 -14.11 1.10 25.05
CA ILE A 154 -13.81 1.82 23.82
C ILE A 154 -14.28 3.26 23.95
N ASN A 155 -13.32 4.18 24.01
CA ASN A 155 -13.59 5.60 23.94
C ASN A 155 -13.94 5.98 22.50
N ARG A 156 -15.16 6.47 22.28
CA ARG A 156 -15.69 6.80 20.96
C ARG A 156 -14.86 7.87 20.26
N HIS A 157 -14.24 8.80 20.99
CA HIS A 157 -13.39 9.83 20.39
C HIS A 157 -12.09 9.25 19.83
N ASP A 158 -11.47 8.33 20.56
CA ASP A 158 -10.22 7.69 20.15
C ASP A 158 -10.46 6.73 18.97
N ALA A 159 -11.63 6.09 18.95
CA ALA A 159 -12.09 5.24 17.85
C ALA A 159 -12.68 6.00 16.64
N GLY A 160 -12.85 7.33 16.74
CA GLY A 160 -13.42 8.15 15.66
C GLY A 160 -14.92 7.92 15.40
N PHE A 161 -15.66 7.44 16.41
CA PHE A 161 -17.10 7.20 16.31
C PHE A 161 -17.93 8.49 16.52
N SER A 162 -19.13 8.51 15.96
CA SER A 162 -20.06 9.65 16.07
C SER A 162 -20.65 9.79 17.48
N ASP A 163 -21.36 10.90 17.71
CA ASP A 163 -22.13 11.06 18.94
C ASP A 163 -23.40 10.18 18.93
N ALA A 164 -23.85 9.76 20.13
CA ALA A 164 -25.12 9.08 20.33
C ALA A 164 -26.34 10.05 20.15
N PRO A 165 -27.56 9.56 19.85
CA PRO A 165 -27.95 8.14 19.70
C PRO A 165 -27.43 7.53 18.41
N PHE A 166 -26.96 6.29 18.49
CA PHE A 166 -26.39 5.59 17.33
C PHE A 166 -27.50 4.90 16.53
N SER A 167 -27.53 5.10 15.21
CA SER A 167 -28.44 4.32 14.37
C SER A 167 -28.02 2.85 14.35
N THR A 168 -29.00 1.96 14.22
CA THR A 168 -28.77 0.51 14.12
C THR A 168 -27.80 0.16 13.00
N ASN A 169 -27.96 0.80 11.84
CA ASN A 169 -27.04 0.68 10.70
C ASN A 169 -25.61 1.11 11.05
N TYR A 170 -25.44 2.22 11.76
CA TYR A 170 -24.11 2.70 12.18
C TYR A 170 -23.46 1.74 13.18
N ILE A 171 -24.22 1.23 14.16
CA ILE A 171 -23.70 0.25 15.11
C ILE A 171 -23.26 -1.01 14.37
N THR A 172 -24.12 -1.57 13.51
CA THR A 172 -23.85 -2.81 12.79
C THR A 172 -22.66 -2.68 11.84
N ASN A 173 -22.58 -1.62 11.05
CA ASN A 173 -21.61 -1.52 9.96
C ASN A 173 -20.33 -0.76 10.31
N VAL A 174 -20.31 -0.03 11.44
CA VAL A 174 -19.13 0.75 11.87
C VAL A 174 -18.62 0.29 13.23
N ILE A 175 -19.47 0.29 14.25
CA ILE A 175 -19.00 -0.05 15.61
C ILE A 175 -18.63 -1.53 15.70
N LYS A 176 -19.54 -2.44 15.32
CA LYS A 176 -19.28 -3.89 15.41
C LYS A 176 -18.07 -4.29 14.57
N THR A 177 -18.05 -3.90 13.29
CA THR A 177 -16.98 -4.27 12.35
C THR A 177 -15.59 -3.81 12.76
N GLN A 178 -15.47 -2.70 13.51
CA GLN A 178 -14.18 -2.18 13.97
C GLN A 178 -13.75 -2.68 15.36
N THR A 179 -14.65 -3.28 16.14
CA THR A 179 -14.40 -3.58 17.57
C THR A 179 -14.68 -5.01 17.97
N ILE A 180 -15.26 -5.81 17.08
CA ILE A 180 -15.55 -7.22 17.30
C ILE A 180 -14.28 -8.01 17.65
N TRP A 181 -14.38 -8.86 18.68
CA TRP A 181 -13.38 -9.89 18.94
C TRP A 181 -13.81 -11.20 18.28
N ASP A 182 -12.85 -12.09 18.01
CA ASP A 182 -13.08 -13.37 17.31
C ASP A 182 -14.33 -14.09 17.80
N GLU A 183 -15.37 -14.10 16.98
CA GLU A 183 -16.69 -14.65 17.29
C GLU A 183 -16.71 -16.17 17.47
N THR A 184 -15.60 -16.86 17.18
CA THR A 184 -15.39 -18.28 17.49
C THR A 184 -14.88 -18.49 18.93
N GLN A 185 -14.33 -17.45 19.54
CA GLN A 185 -13.77 -17.48 20.90
C GLN A 185 -14.62 -16.71 21.91
N TYR A 186 -15.36 -15.68 21.47
CA TYR A 186 -16.14 -14.78 22.32
C TYR A 186 -17.57 -14.55 21.79
N MET A 187 -18.56 -14.56 22.67
CA MET A 187 -19.86 -13.92 22.43
C MET A 187 -19.72 -12.42 22.70
N ASN A 188 -19.77 -11.63 21.63
CA ASN A 188 -19.61 -10.18 21.68
C ASN A 188 -20.92 -9.48 22.08
N ILE A 189 -20.86 -8.65 23.11
CA ILE A 189 -21.97 -7.80 23.57
C ILE A 189 -21.53 -6.34 23.53
N TRP A 190 -22.21 -5.50 22.75
CA TRP A 190 -21.98 -4.05 22.77
C TRP A 190 -22.97 -3.35 23.68
N VAL A 191 -22.46 -2.53 24.59
CA VAL A 191 -23.26 -1.62 25.41
C VAL A 191 -23.01 -0.20 24.92
N VAL A 192 -24.05 0.43 24.40
CA VAL A 192 -24.00 1.79 23.82
C VAL A 192 -24.90 2.74 24.58
N GLU A 193 -24.55 4.03 24.63
CA GLU A 193 -25.30 5.05 25.38
C GLU A 193 -26.81 5.04 25.05
N SER A 194 -27.18 5.10 23.78
CA SER A 194 -28.56 5.00 23.29
C SER A 194 -28.61 4.59 21.82
N ILE A 195 -29.71 3.96 21.42
CA ILE A 195 -29.95 3.43 20.07
C ILE A 195 -31.06 4.26 19.41
N SER A 196 -30.88 4.60 18.13
CA SER A 196 -31.85 5.25 17.27
C SER A 196 -32.50 4.23 16.32
N PRO A 197 -33.84 4.24 16.15
CA PRO A 197 -34.80 5.21 16.71
C PRO A 197 -35.02 5.05 18.22
N ALA A 198 -35.50 6.11 18.87
CA ALA A 198 -35.79 6.10 20.30
C ALA A 198 -36.78 4.99 20.67
N GLY A 199 -36.54 4.29 21.79
CA GLY A 199 -37.36 3.18 22.26
C GLY A 199 -36.78 1.79 21.95
N VAL A 200 -35.73 1.70 21.12
CA VAL A 200 -34.97 0.46 20.89
C VAL A 200 -34.08 0.17 22.10
N ALA A 201 -34.28 -0.98 22.73
CA ALA A 201 -33.49 -1.38 23.90
C ALA A 201 -32.31 -2.29 23.54
N GLY A 202 -32.41 -3.04 22.44
CA GLY A 202 -31.36 -3.93 21.99
C GLY A 202 -31.74 -4.66 20.70
N PHE A 203 -30.75 -5.36 20.15
CA PHE A 203 -30.90 -6.25 19.01
C PHE A 203 -29.75 -7.26 18.94
N ALA A 204 -29.96 -8.36 18.23
CA ALA A 204 -28.97 -9.39 17.99
C ALA A 204 -28.83 -9.72 16.51
N THR A 205 -27.70 -10.35 16.16
CA THR A 205 -27.55 -11.04 14.89
C THR A 205 -27.97 -12.50 15.07
N LEU A 206 -28.87 -13.01 14.22
CA LEU A 206 -29.34 -14.39 14.26
C LEU A 206 -28.27 -15.37 13.75
N PRO A 207 -28.26 -16.63 14.24
CA PRO A 207 -27.40 -17.67 13.69
C PRO A 207 -27.73 -17.96 12.23
N THR A 208 -26.76 -18.52 11.51
CA THR A 208 -26.90 -18.94 10.11
C THR A 208 -26.43 -20.40 9.95
N ALA A 209 -27.03 -21.13 9.01
CA ALA A 209 -26.73 -22.55 8.78
C ALA A 209 -25.59 -22.71 7.75
N PRO A 210 -24.64 -23.66 7.94
CA PRO A 210 -23.46 -23.80 7.07
C PRO A 210 -23.52 -24.78 5.90
N GLU A 211 -24.38 -25.80 5.86
CA GLU A 211 -24.09 -26.96 4.99
C GLU A 211 -25.17 -27.26 3.95
N GLY A 212 -24.74 -27.35 2.67
CA GLY A 212 -25.52 -27.80 1.52
C GLY A 212 -25.47 -26.92 0.27
N LEU A 213 -24.85 -25.74 0.32
CA LEU A 213 -24.69 -24.84 -0.83
C LEU A 213 -23.21 -24.55 -1.05
N GLU A 214 -22.57 -25.28 -1.96
CA GLU A 214 -21.19 -25.01 -2.37
C GLU A 214 -21.06 -23.55 -2.87
N GLY A 215 -20.15 -22.77 -2.26
CA GLY A 215 -19.79 -21.41 -2.70
C GLY A 215 -20.34 -20.23 -1.89
N LEU A 216 -20.94 -20.44 -0.72
CA LEU A 216 -21.58 -19.39 0.09
C LEU A 216 -20.93 -19.30 1.49
N GLY A 217 -20.57 -18.08 1.92
CA GLY A 217 -19.72 -17.82 3.09
C GLY A 217 -20.31 -18.22 4.46
N ASN A 218 -19.42 -18.31 5.45
CA ASN A 218 -19.65 -18.82 6.81
C ASN A 218 -20.52 -17.92 7.72
N GLY A 219 -21.69 -17.44 7.28
CA GLY A 219 -22.51 -16.52 8.09
C GLY A 219 -21.91 -15.11 8.19
N PHE A 220 -22.38 -14.28 9.13
CA PHE A 220 -22.07 -12.84 9.31
C PHE A 220 -20.66 -12.54 9.89
N PRO A 221 -19.56 -12.55 9.10
CA PRO A 221 -18.22 -12.33 9.65
C PRO A 221 -18.11 -10.87 10.08
N GLY A 222 -17.63 -10.63 11.29
CA GLY A 222 -17.36 -9.27 11.75
C GLY A 222 -18.55 -8.46 12.27
N ILE A 223 -19.78 -9.01 12.30
CA ILE A 223 -20.94 -8.37 12.95
C ILE A 223 -21.72 -9.30 13.87
N ASP A 224 -21.13 -10.43 14.27
CA ASP A 224 -21.79 -11.39 15.16
C ASP A 224 -21.95 -10.86 16.60
N GLY A 225 -23.04 -11.24 17.29
CA GLY A 225 -23.29 -10.84 18.68
C GLY A 225 -24.48 -9.89 18.84
N LEU A 226 -24.62 -9.28 20.02
CA LEU A 226 -25.78 -8.46 20.38
C LEU A 226 -25.42 -7.07 20.90
N VAL A 227 -26.36 -6.16 20.77
CA VAL A 227 -26.25 -4.76 21.20
C VAL A 227 -27.35 -4.48 22.21
N VAL A 228 -27.01 -3.81 23.31
CA VAL A 228 -27.96 -3.39 24.35
C VAL A 228 -27.73 -1.92 24.68
N SER A 229 -28.80 -1.14 24.80
CA SER A 229 -28.68 0.23 25.27
C SER A 229 -28.24 0.25 26.73
N MET A 230 -27.45 1.24 27.11
CA MET A 230 -26.92 1.37 28.46
C MET A 230 -28.05 1.40 29.49
N SER A 231 -29.17 2.06 29.20
CA SER A 231 -30.35 2.11 30.09
C SER A 231 -30.98 0.74 30.37
N ASN A 232 -30.72 -0.30 29.56
CA ASN A 232 -31.33 -1.62 29.62
C ASN A 232 -30.35 -2.75 29.95
N PHE A 233 -29.09 -2.43 30.26
CA PHE A 233 -28.05 -3.40 30.55
C PHE A 233 -27.75 -3.51 32.05
N GLY A 234 -27.67 -4.74 32.56
CA GLY A 234 -27.45 -5.04 33.98
C GLY A 234 -28.59 -4.56 34.90
N ARG A 235 -28.42 -4.79 36.21
CA ARG A 235 -29.36 -4.32 37.23
C ARG A 235 -29.02 -2.90 37.66
N GLN A 236 -29.75 -1.92 37.13
CA GLN A 236 -29.64 -0.53 37.58
C GLN A 236 -30.94 0.24 37.29
N GLY A 237 -31.44 0.97 38.28
CA GLY A 237 -32.70 1.71 38.13
C GLY A 237 -33.86 0.76 37.84
N SER A 238 -34.57 0.99 36.72
CA SER A 238 -35.65 0.13 36.22
C SER A 238 -35.17 -1.07 35.39
N SER A 239 -33.89 -1.12 35.01
CA SER A 239 -33.35 -2.23 34.22
C SER A 239 -33.27 -3.51 35.05
N THR A 240 -33.90 -4.56 34.53
CA THR A 240 -33.84 -5.92 35.10
C THR A 240 -32.72 -6.76 34.49
N GLY A 241 -32.10 -6.29 33.40
CA GLY A 241 -31.12 -7.05 32.60
C GLY A 241 -31.72 -8.02 31.58
N ARG A 242 -33.05 -8.12 31.50
CA ARG A 242 -33.76 -9.10 30.63
C ARG A 242 -33.78 -8.75 29.15
N THR A 243 -33.32 -7.55 28.79
CA THR A 243 -33.06 -7.21 27.40
C THR A 243 -31.93 -8.08 26.85
N ALA A 244 -30.82 -8.21 27.59
CA ALA A 244 -29.74 -9.11 27.17
C ALA A 244 -30.19 -10.58 27.15
N THR A 245 -30.98 -11.03 28.13
CA THR A 245 -31.56 -12.38 28.14
C THR A 245 -32.35 -12.68 26.85
N HIS A 246 -33.20 -11.73 26.42
CA HIS A 246 -33.99 -11.81 25.19
C HIS A 246 -33.13 -11.81 23.92
N GLU A 247 -32.19 -10.88 23.80
CA GLU A 247 -31.33 -10.78 22.62
C GLU A 247 -30.37 -11.97 22.49
N ILE A 248 -29.89 -12.54 23.59
CA ILE A 248 -29.11 -13.79 23.57
C ILE A 248 -29.98 -14.96 23.09
N GLY A 249 -31.27 -15.00 23.44
CA GLY A 249 -32.22 -15.99 22.91
C GLY A 249 -32.27 -15.94 21.38
N HIS A 250 -32.35 -14.75 20.80
CA HIS A 250 -32.24 -14.56 19.35
C HIS A 250 -30.89 -15.01 18.78
N TRP A 251 -29.79 -14.61 19.41
CA TRP A 251 -28.44 -15.02 19.00
C TRP A 251 -28.23 -16.55 19.05
N LEU A 252 -29.01 -17.25 19.89
CA LEU A 252 -29.11 -18.71 20.00
C LEU A 252 -30.21 -19.33 19.11
N GLY A 253 -30.85 -18.56 18.22
CA GLY A 253 -31.81 -19.06 17.23
C GLY A 253 -33.27 -19.16 17.69
N LEU A 254 -33.63 -18.49 18.79
CA LEU A 254 -35.03 -18.31 19.16
C LEU A 254 -35.66 -17.17 18.35
N LEU A 255 -36.93 -17.33 18.04
CA LEU A 255 -37.77 -16.29 17.42
C LEU A 255 -38.65 -15.65 18.49
N HIS A 256 -39.29 -14.52 18.15
CA HIS A 256 -40.38 -14.04 19.00
C HIS A 256 -41.50 -15.08 19.03
N VAL A 257 -42.20 -15.20 20.16
CA VAL A 257 -43.30 -16.17 20.32
C VAL A 257 -44.39 -16.00 19.25
N SER A 258 -44.64 -14.76 18.80
CA SER A 258 -45.58 -14.46 17.72
C SER A 258 -45.10 -14.91 16.31
N GLY A 259 -43.90 -15.48 16.22
CA GLY A 259 -43.23 -15.89 15.00
C GLY A 259 -42.28 -14.83 14.41
N PRO A 260 -41.68 -15.13 13.24
CA PRO A 260 -40.58 -14.37 12.64
C PRO A 260 -40.99 -13.04 11.99
N TYR A 261 -42.30 -12.76 11.87
CA TYR A 261 -42.80 -11.54 11.25
C TYR A 261 -43.28 -10.55 12.30
N ASN A 262 -42.84 -9.30 12.15
CA ASN A 262 -43.37 -8.15 12.89
C ASN A 262 -44.90 -8.12 12.78
N ALA A 263 -45.58 -8.61 13.79
CA ALA A 263 -47.03 -8.47 13.93
C ALA A 263 -47.47 -6.99 14.10
N GLY A 264 -46.52 -6.04 14.04
CA GLY A 264 -46.76 -4.60 13.98
C GLY A 264 -46.85 -3.98 12.57
N ASN A 265 -46.57 -4.72 11.48
CA ASN A 265 -46.56 -4.16 10.12
C ASN A 265 -47.58 -4.77 9.14
N ASP A 266 -48.55 -5.58 9.59
CA ASP A 266 -49.75 -5.84 8.76
C ASP A 266 -50.69 -4.61 8.85
N PRO A 267 -50.93 -3.88 7.74
CA PRO A 267 -51.81 -2.71 7.73
C PRO A 267 -53.26 -3.03 8.09
N ARG A 268 -53.63 -4.31 8.23
CA ARG A 268 -54.99 -4.78 8.47
C ARG A 268 -55.30 -5.14 9.92
N GLY A 269 -54.31 -5.18 10.82
CA GLY A 269 -54.54 -5.53 12.23
C GLY A 269 -55.21 -6.90 12.42
N GLN A 270 -55.00 -7.84 11.48
CA GLN A 270 -55.62 -9.17 11.53
C GLN A 270 -54.61 -10.21 12.03
N ASN A 271 -54.76 -10.58 13.29
CA ASN A 271 -54.39 -11.85 13.93
C ASN A 271 -53.28 -12.68 13.22
N SER A 272 -52.03 -12.48 13.62
CA SER A 272 -50.85 -13.26 13.18
C SER A 272 -50.80 -14.71 13.68
N CYS A 273 -51.93 -15.34 14.00
CA CYS A 273 -51.98 -16.72 14.51
C CYS A 273 -51.62 -17.78 13.46
N SER A 274 -51.27 -17.36 12.23
CA SER A 274 -50.78 -18.23 11.16
C SER A 274 -49.26 -18.39 11.15
N THR A 275 -48.54 -17.64 11.99
CA THR A 275 -47.10 -17.78 12.22
C THR A 275 -46.87 -18.30 13.63
N ASP A 276 -45.73 -18.94 13.84
CA ASP A 276 -45.38 -19.60 15.10
C ASP A 276 -43.87 -19.50 15.33
N ASP A 277 -43.41 -19.73 16.56
CA ASP A 277 -41.99 -19.73 16.94
C ASP A 277 -41.31 -21.09 16.78
N PHE A 278 -42.03 -22.06 16.18
CA PHE A 278 -41.61 -23.44 15.94
C PHE A 278 -41.33 -24.22 17.22
N CYS A 279 -42.00 -23.86 18.31
CA CYS A 279 -41.99 -24.59 19.56
C CYS A 279 -43.39 -25.02 20.00
N ASP A 280 -43.64 -26.32 20.04
CA ASP A 280 -44.96 -26.87 20.38
C ASP A 280 -45.37 -26.61 21.85
N ASP A 281 -44.42 -26.31 22.73
CA ASP A 281 -44.64 -26.06 24.17
C ASP A 281 -44.77 -24.57 24.53
N THR A 282 -44.68 -23.67 23.55
CA THR A 282 -44.99 -22.25 23.65
C THR A 282 -46.37 -21.99 23.05
N PRO A 283 -47.38 -21.60 23.86
CA PRO A 283 -48.69 -21.27 23.31
C PRO A 283 -48.60 -20.12 22.31
N ASN A 284 -49.16 -20.30 21.11
CA ASN A 284 -49.15 -19.27 20.07
C ASN A 284 -49.86 -17.99 20.55
N MET A 285 -49.36 -16.84 20.12
CA MET A 285 -49.92 -15.53 20.45
C MET A 285 -49.96 -14.60 19.23
N SER A 286 -51.00 -13.77 19.15
CA SER A 286 -51.12 -12.75 18.12
C SER A 286 -50.47 -11.47 18.60
N GLY A 287 -49.56 -10.90 17.80
CA GLY A 287 -49.11 -9.55 18.08
C GLY A 287 -48.22 -9.39 19.32
N THR A 288 -47.81 -8.14 19.54
CA THR A 288 -47.06 -7.72 20.72
C THR A 288 -48.01 -7.44 21.88
N ASN A 289 -47.93 -8.21 22.96
CA ASN A 289 -48.60 -7.89 24.22
C ASN A 289 -47.97 -6.67 24.89
N GLN A 290 -48.78 -5.69 25.25
CA GLN A 290 -48.31 -4.46 25.91
C GLN A 290 -48.15 -4.66 27.42
N GLY A 291 -47.10 -5.38 27.81
CA GLY A 291 -46.68 -5.49 29.21
C GLY A 291 -47.12 -6.77 29.90
N CYS A 292 -47.43 -6.67 31.20
CA CYS A 292 -47.56 -7.82 32.10
C CYS A 292 -49.00 -8.23 32.43
N SER A 293 -49.95 -7.68 31.69
CA SER A 293 -51.37 -8.03 31.83
C SER A 293 -51.65 -9.35 31.12
N PRO A 294 -52.35 -10.30 31.76
CA PRO A 294 -52.81 -11.52 31.11
C PRO A 294 -53.58 -11.21 29.83
N SER A 295 -53.27 -11.93 28.76
CA SER A 295 -53.92 -11.81 27.45
C SER A 295 -54.27 -13.20 26.92
N PHE A 296 -55.28 -13.27 26.05
CA PHE A 296 -55.75 -14.49 25.42
C PHE A 296 -55.91 -14.26 23.93
N THR A 297 -55.02 -14.87 23.14
CA THR A 297 -55.04 -14.80 21.68
C THR A 297 -54.74 -16.18 21.09
N CYS A 298 -55.03 -16.35 19.80
CA CYS A 298 -54.80 -17.61 19.07
C CYS A 298 -55.39 -18.89 19.72
N GLY A 299 -56.37 -18.75 20.61
CA GLY A 299 -57.06 -19.87 21.26
C GLY A 299 -56.44 -20.33 22.59
N SER A 300 -55.41 -19.65 23.10
CA SER A 300 -54.74 -19.94 24.37
C SER A 300 -54.42 -18.68 25.18
N ASN A 301 -54.07 -18.85 26.45
CA ASN A 301 -53.46 -17.75 27.20
C ASN A 301 -52.09 -17.45 26.60
N ASP A 302 -51.80 -16.18 26.36
CA ASP A 302 -50.52 -15.76 25.81
C ASP A 302 -49.42 -15.98 26.85
N PRO A 303 -48.24 -16.50 26.46
CA PRO A 303 -47.14 -16.74 27.38
C PRO A 303 -46.38 -15.42 27.66
N ILE A 304 -47.07 -14.45 28.27
CA ILE A 304 -46.57 -13.09 28.56
C ILE A 304 -45.31 -13.06 29.43
N ASP A 305 -45.05 -14.14 30.17
CA ASP A 305 -43.87 -14.31 31.00
C ASP A 305 -42.72 -15.03 30.25
N ASN A 306 -42.86 -15.36 28.97
CA ASN A 306 -41.78 -15.92 28.18
C ASN A 306 -40.75 -14.84 27.84
N TYR A 307 -39.45 -15.16 27.93
CA TYR A 307 -38.39 -14.20 27.60
C TYR A 307 -38.46 -13.70 26.17
N MET A 308 -38.97 -14.49 25.23
CA MET A 308 -39.05 -14.19 23.79
C MET A 308 -40.32 -13.41 23.37
N VAL A 309 -41.11 -12.91 24.31
CA VAL A 309 -42.16 -11.93 23.98
C VAL A 309 -41.51 -10.65 23.47
N GLY A 310 -41.90 -10.21 22.27
CA GLY A 310 -41.22 -9.10 21.55
C GLY A 310 -41.37 -7.71 22.17
N THR A 311 -42.32 -7.52 23.09
CA THR A 311 -42.37 -6.33 23.94
C THR A 311 -41.63 -6.59 25.24
N LEU A 312 -40.60 -5.79 25.48
CA LEU A 312 -39.74 -6.00 26.63
C LEU A 312 -40.43 -5.50 27.90
N GLY A 313 -40.92 -6.42 28.74
CA GLY A 313 -41.56 -6.13 30.02
C GLY A 313 -40.85 -6.79 31.22
N PRO A 314 -41.12 -6.34 32.46
CA PRO A 314 -40.47 -6.86 33.67
C PRO A 314 -40.93 -8.27 34.07
N CYS A 315 -42.09 -8.73 33.62
CA CYS A 315 -42.71 -10.01 34.00
C CYS A 315 -42.06 -11.26 33.38
N ARG A 316 -41.20 -11.12 32.38
CA ARG A 316 -40.62 -12.24 31.63
C ARG A 316 -39.68 -13.05 32.48
N LYS A 317 -39.94 -14.34 32.68
CA LYS A 317 -39.26 -15.19 33.67
C LYS A 317 -38.97 -16.60 33.15
N THR A 318 -39.37 -16.95 31.92
CA THR A 318 -39.46 -18.35 31.51
C THR A 318 -38.91 -18.61 30.10
N PHE A 319 -38.09 -19.65 29.96
CA PHE A 319 -37.86 -20.40 28.72
C PHE A 319 -38.50 -21.77 28.79
N THR A 320 -38.94 -22.32 27.66
CA THR A 320 -39.54 -23.67 27.57
C THR A 320 -38.51 -24.75 27.19
N ARG A 321 -38.91 -26.03 27.24
CA ARG A 321 -38.02 -27.16 26.89
C ARG A 321 -37.66 -27.13 25.41
N CYS A 322 -38.62 -26.84 24.53
CA CYS A 322 -38.32 -26.69 23.11
C CYS A 322 -37.37 -25.53 22.85
N GLN A 323 -37.58 -24.37 23.48
CA GLN A 323 -36.68 -23.24 23.34
C GLN A 323 -35.26 -23.60 23.81
N ALA A 324 -35.13 -24.28 24.94
CA ALA A 324 -33.84 -24.77 25.40
C ALA A 324 -33.19 -25.76 24.42
N ASP A 325 -33.97 -26.68 23.83
CA ASP A 325 -33.47 -27.64 22.83
C ASP A 325 -33.01 -26.95 21.53
N ARG A 326 -33.73 -25.92 21.07
CA ARG A 326 -33.34 -25.08 19.93
C ARG A 326 -32.00 -24.40 20.19
N MET A 327 -31.88 -23.69 21.31
CA MET A 327 -30.65 -22.97 21.69
C MET A 327 -29.44 -23.90 21.77
N ARG A 328 -29.60 -25.05 22.44
CA ARG A 328 -28.52 -26.06 22.53
C ARG A 328 -28.16 -26.63 21.17
N THR A 329 -29.14 -26.91 20.32
CA THR A 329 -28.89 -27.44 18.97
C THR A 329 -28.10 -26.43 18.13
N VAL A 330 -28.42 -25.14 18.22
CA VAL A 330 -27.63 -24.08 17.58
C VAL A 330 -26.21 -24.04 18.13
N LEU A 331 -26.01 -24.05 19.46
CA LEU A 331 -24.68 -24.07 20.07
C LEU A 331 -23.83 -25.26 19.65
N GLN A 332 -24.44 -26.42 19.41
CA GLN A 332 -23.72 -27.65 19.10
C GLN A 332 -23.50 -27.88 17.60
N ASN A 333 -24.16 -27.12 16.72
CA ASN A 333 -24.17 -27.41 15.28
C ASN A 333 -23.97 -26.18 14.38
N SER A 334 -24.20 -24.97 14.87
CA SER A 334 -24.02 -23.75 14.08
C SER A 334 -22.54 -23.32 14.10
N PRO A 335 -21.95 -22.90 12.96
CA PRO A 335 -20.60 -22.38 12.89
C PRO A 335 -20.44 -21.16 13.79
N ARG A 336 -19.21 -20.94 14.23
CA ARG A 336 -18.80 -20.01 15.29
C ARG A 336 -19.37 -20.38 16.66
N ARG A 337 -20.63 -20.84 16.76
CA ARG A 337 -21.27 -21.22 18.02
C ARG A 337 -20.70 -22.50 18.60
N VAL A 338 -20.43 -23.50 17.75
CA VAL A 338 -19.85 -24.78 18.19
C VAL A 338 -18.40 -24.61 18.65
N GLU A 339 -17.67 -23.67 18.06
CA GLU A 339 -16.29 -23.33 18.40
C GLU A 339 -16.19 -22.69 19.79
N LEU A 340 -17.19 -21.89 20.19
CA LEU A 340 -17.25 -21.29 21.53
C LEU A 340 -17.20 -22.31 22.65
N LEU A 341 -17.76 -23.52 22.43
CA LEU A 341 -17.76 -24.60 23.43
C LEU A 341 -16.35 -25.16 23.70
N SER A 342 -15.38 -24.85 22.85
CA SER A 342 -13.97 -25.23 22.99
C SER A 342 -13.07 -24.07 23.42
N SER A 343 -13.61 -22.85 23.49
CA SER A 343 -12.85 -21.66 23.84
C SER A 343 -12.36 -21.71 25.29
N THR A 344 -11.09 -21.37 25.48
CA THR A 344 -10.44 -21.36 26.80
C THR A 344 -10.34 -19.96 27.40
N VAL A 345 -10.93 -18.95 26.74
CA VAL A 345 -10.65 -17.54 27.08
C VAL A 345 -11.18 -17.11 28.45
N CYS A 346 -12.13 -17.85 29.03
CA CYS A 346 -12.60 -17.64 30.40
C CYS A 346 -11.77 -18.37 31.47
N GLN A 347 -10.90 -19.29 31.06
CA GLN A 347 -10.14 -20.09 32.01
C GLN A 347 -9.16 -19.18 32.74
N ARG A 348 -9.03 -19.41 34.05
CA ARG A 348 -8.00 -18.79 34.87
C ARG A 348 -6.81 -19.73 34.97
N PRO A 349 -5.59 -19.21 35.13
CA PRO A 349 -4.43 -20.05 35.38
C PRO A 349 -4.70 -20.89 36.64
N THR A 350 -4.37 -22.17 36.58
CA THR A 350 -4.51 -23.10 37.73
C THR A 350 -3.16 -23.42 38.38
N ALA A 351 -2.07 -23.09 37.70
CA ALA A 351 -0.70 -23.21 38.14
C ALA A 351 0.16 -22.06 37.54
N PRO A 352 1.40 -21.84 38.02
CA PRO A 352 2.39 -21.08 37.27
C PRO A 352 2.58 -21.63 35.85
N PRO A 353 2.98 -20.79 34.86
CA PRO A 353 3.14 -21.24 33.48
C PRO A 353 4.25 -22.28 33.36
N VAL A 354 4.20 -23.13 32.33
CA VAL A 354 5.35 -23.96 31.91
C VAL A 354 5.90 -23.38 30.62
N ALA A 355 7.07 -22.75 30.70
CA ALA A 355 7.67 -22.03 29.58
C ALA A 355 8.04 -22.98 28.43
N ASN A 356 7.59 -22.66 27.22
CA ASN A 356 7.95 -23.39 26.01
C ASN A 356 7.80 -22.49 24.77
N PHE A 357 8.53 -22.79 23.71
CA PHE A 357 8.40 -22.08 22.44
C PHE A 357 8.80 -22.93 21.24
N SER A 358 8.34 -22.52 20.06
CA SER A 358 8.81 -22.98 18.76
C SER A 358 9.35 -21.81 17.95
N THR A 359 10.04 -22.13 16.85
CA THR A 359 10.48 -21.14 15.87
C THR A 359 9.78 -21.42 14.54
N GLY A 360 9.61 -20.38 13.72
CA GLY A 360 9.32 -20.52 12.31
C GLY A 360 10.52 -21.04 11.53
N ASP A 361 10.58 -20.73 10.24
CA ASP A 361 11.70 -21.11 9.39
C ASP A 361 13.02 -20.53 9.93
N THR A 362 14.02 -21.40 10.05
CA THR A 362 15.35 -21.02 10.54
C THR A 362 16.38 -20.89 9.41
N VAL A 363 15.96 -21.17 8.17
CA VAL A 363 16.73 -20.93 6.95
C VAL A 363 16.10 -19.73 6.26
N VAL A 364 16.68 -18.55 6.47
CA VAL A 364 16.07 -17.27 6.10
C VAL A 364 17.02 -16.39 5.28
N CYS A 365 16.47 -15.57 4.40
CA CYS A 365 17.25 -14.77 3.45
C CYS A 365 17.76 -13.48 4.07
N ASP A 366 16.91 -12.83 4.87
CA ASP A 366 17.14 -11.52 5.48
C ASP A 366 17.45 -11.62 6.98
N GLY A 367 17.71 -12.82 7.49
CA GLY A 367 18.02 -13.04 8.90
C GLY A 367 16.82 -12.98 9.85
N ARG A 368 15.59 -12.70 9.40
CA ARG A 368 14.43 -12.58 10.29
C ARG A 368 13.81 -13.93 10.62
N VAL A 369 13.75 -14.28 11.90
CA VAL A 369 13.10 -15.51 12.37
C VAL A 369 11.96 -15.18 13.33
N GLN A 370 10.81 -15.79 13.07
CA GLN A 370 9.64 -15.72 13.95
C GLN A 370 9.81 -16.69 15.11
N PHE A 371 9.57 -16.21 16.33
CA PHE A 371 9.44 -17.03 17.53
C PHE A 371 7.97 -17.10 17.93
N MET A 372 7.51 -18.28 18.34
CA MET A 372 6.13 -18.50 18.77
C MET A 372 6.10 -19.10 20.17
N ASP A 373 5.40 -18.44 21.08
CA ASP A 373 5.12 -18.95 22.42
C ASP A 373 4.28 -20.22 22.35
N ALA A 374 4.69 -21.22 23.12
CA ALA A 374 4.01 -22.51 23.28
C ALA A 374 3.84 -22.88 24.76
N SER A 375 3.95 -21.88 25.65
CA SER A 375 3.88 -22.09 27.10
C SER A 375 2.45 -22.43 27.55
N THR A 376 2.32 -23.16 28.66
CA THR A 376 1.02 -23.57 29.23
C THR A 376 0.56 -22.65 30.36
N ASP A 377 -0.67 -22.86 30.83
CA ASP A 377 -1.27 -22.19 31.98
C ASP A 377 -1.34 -20.66 31.85
N LEU A 378 -1.70 -20.19 30.65
CA LEU A 378 -2.08 -18.80 30.35
C LEU A 378 -1.01 -17.78 30.80
N PRO A 379 0.18 -17.78 30.19
CA PRO A 379 1.16 -16.72 30.43
C PRO A 379 0.57 -15.35 30.06
N THR A 380 0.84 -14.35 30.89
CA THR A 380 0.37 -12.96 30.77
C THR A 380 1.45 -12.01 30.32
N ASP A 381 2.72 -12.35 30.59
CA ASP A 381 3.89 -11.55 30.26
C ASP A 381 4.98 -12.47 29.69
N TRP A 382 5.74 -11.93 28.74
CA TRP A 382 6.84 -12.61 28.06
C TRP A 382 8.10 -11.75 28.14
N LEU A 383 9.25 -12.40 28.26
CA LEU A 383 10.55 -11.79 28.08
C LEU A 383 11.42 -12.76 27.30
N TRP A 384 11.66 -12.41 26.05
CA TRP A 384 12.63 -13.06 25.20
C TRP A 384 13.98 -12.41 25.42
N THR A 385 15.02 -13.21 25.55
CA THR A 385 16.42 -12.77 25.60
C THR A 385 17.21 -13.57 24.56
N PHE A 386 17.92 -12.84 23.69
CA PHE A 386 18.75 -13.43 22.64
C PHE A 386 20.23 -13.39 23.04
N SER A 387 21.06 -14.17 22.35
CA SER A 387 22.47 -14.34 22.74
C SER A 387 23.34 -13.08 22.64
N ASP A 388 22.87 -12.04 21.93
CA ASP A 388 23.50 -10.72 21.86
C ASP A 388 23.10 -9.79 23.03
N GLY A 389 22.19 -10.24 23.90
CA GLY A 389 21.65 -9.50 25.03
C GLY A 389 20.41 -8.65 24.69
N SER A 390 19.95 -8.66 23.45
CA SER A 390 18.70 -8.00 23.06
C SER A 390 17.47 -8.71 23.64
N THR A 391 16.36 -7.98 23.74
CA THR A 391 15.13 -8.47 24.38
C THR A 391 13.85 -8.11 23.64
N SER A 392 12.79 -8.90 23.86
CA SER A 392 11.43 -8.57 23.42
C SER A 392 10.39 -8.97 24.47
N ASP A 393 9.33 -8.17 24.61
CA ASP A 393 8.17 -8.41 25.48
C ASP A 393 6.91 -8.86 24.73
N GLN A 394 7.04 -9.08 23.41
CA GLN A 394 5.96 -9.58 22.58
C GLN A 394 5.77 -11.08 22.83
N ARG A 395 4.53 -11.58 22.74
CA ARG A 395 4.26 -13.02 22.82
C ARG A 395 4.95 -13.80 21.70
N ASN A 396 4.91 -13.27 20.48
CA ASN A 396 5.46 -13.92 19.28
C ASN A 396 6.36 -12.92 18.50
N PRO A 397 7.61 -12.67 18.94
CA PRO A 397 8.47 -11.68 18.29
C PRO A 397 9.10 -12.19 17.00
N VAL A 398 9.47 -11.26 16.11
CA VAL A 398 10.40 -11.49 15.01
C VAL A 398 11.76 -10.90 15.39
N PHE A 399 12.82 -11.70 15.30
CA PHE A 399 14.17 -11.26 15.59
C PHE A 399 15.07 -11.35 14.36
N HIS A 400 15.97 -10.39 14.17
CA HIS A 400 16.90 -10.33 13.04
C HIS A 400 18.29 -10.81 13.44
N PHE A 401 18.79 -11.84 12.76
CA PHE A 401 20.14 -12.38 12.93
C PHE A 401 21.05 -11.93 11.77
N ASP A 402 22.17 -11.29 12.09
CA ASP A 402 23.10 -10.77 11.07
C ASP A 402 23.93 -11.86 10.36
N SER A 403 24.01 -13.06 10.95
CA SER A 403 24.85 -14.15 10.41
C SER A 403 24.29 -15.52 10.73
N SER A 404 24.71 -16.52 9.96
CA SER A 404 24.43 -17.92 10.28
C SER A 404 25.15 -18.35 11.56
N GLY A 405 24.48 -19.11 12.41
CA GLY A 405 25.08 -19.57 13.66
C GLY A 405 24.13 -20.33 14.57
N THR A 406 24.67 -20.81 15.69
CA THR A 406 23.90 -21.39 16.78
C THR A 406 23.62 -20.31 17.81
N TYR A 407 22.34 -19.99 18.01
CA TYR A 407 21.89 -18.96 18.94
C TYR A 407 21.25 -19.60 20.17
N THR A 408 21.48 -19.00 21.33
CA THR A 408 20.81 -19.37 22.59
C THR A 408 19.69 -18.38 22.84
N ILE A 409 18.47 -18.88 23.00
CA ILE A 409 17.27 -18.07 23.23
C ILE A 409 16.66 -18.51 24.55
N ASN A 410 16.46 -17.56 25.46
CA ASN A 410 15.71 -17.77 26.69
C ASN A 410 14.37 -17.04 26.60
N LEU A 411 13.31 -17.78 26.95
CA LEU A 411 11.97 -17.27 27.13
C LEU A 411 11.61 -17.39 28.62
N SER A 412 11.32 -16.26 29.24
CA SER A 412 10.68 -16.18 30.56
C SER A 412 9.23 -15.78 30.40
N VAL A 413 8.33 -16.44 31.14
CA VAL A 413 6.89 -16.17 31.12
C VAL A 413 6.32 -16.12 32.54
N TRP A 414 5.31 -15.27 32.75
CA TRP A 414 4.65 -15.06 34.04
C TRP A 414 3.13 -15.23 33.94
N ASN A 415 2.48 -15.54 35.06
CA ASN A 415 1.04 -15.32 35.28
C ASN A 415 0.80 -14.91 36.74
N GLU A 416 -0.46 -14.74 37.16
CA GLU A 416 -0.80 -14.33 38.54
C GLU A 416 -0.36 -15.33 39.63
N LEU A 417 -0.04 -16.57 39.26
CA LEU A 417 0.35 -17.65 40.19
C LEU A 417 1.87 -17.87 40.26
N GLY A 418 2.65 -17.37 39.30
CA GLY A 418 4.11 -17.50 39.30
C GLY A 418 4.75 -17.27 37.94
N PHE A 419 5.95 -17.84 37.74
CA PHE A 419 6.72 -17.71 36.51
C PHE A 419 7.47 -18.99 36.17
N SER A 420 7.88 -19.11 34.92
CA SER A 420 8.77 -20.17 34.42
C SER A 420 9.68 -19.61 33.33
N GLU A 421 10.84 -20.23 33.16
CA GLU A 421 11.76 -19.91 32.07
C GLU A 421 12.21 -21.18 31.33
N ILE A 422 12.57 -21.03 30.07
CA ILE A 422 13.16 -22.09 29.25
C ILE A 422 14.26 -21.50 28.37
N THR A 423 15.35 -22.23 28.22
CA THR A 423 16.44 -21.89 27.29
C THR A 423 16.58 -22.98 26.24
N LYS A 424 16.57 -22.61 24.96
CA LYS A 424 16.84 -23.54 23.83
C LYS A 424 17.97 -23.00 22.96
N THR A 425 18.67 -23.92 22.31
CA THR A 425 19.62 -23.60 21.23
C THR A 425 18.94 -23.81 19.89
N VAL A 426 19.06 -22.83 18.98
CA VAL A 426 18.46 -22.85 17.65
C VAL A 426 19.55 -22.59 16.61
N GLN A 427 19.61 -23.41 15.57
CA GLN A 427 20.49 -23.19 14.43
C GLN A 427 19.79 -22.28 13.43
N ILE A 428 20.37 -21.12 13.17
CA ILE A 428 19.88 -20.15 12.18
C ILE A 428 20.85 -20.15 11.00
N THR A 429 20.32 -20.35 9.80
CA THR A 429 21.07 -20.26 8.55
C THR A 429 20.58 -19.04 7.78
N VAL A 430 21.33 -17.94 7.91
CA VAL A 430 21.16 -16.76 7.06
C VAL A 430 21.77 -17.08 5.71
N SER A 431 20.90 -17.36 4.76
CA SER A 431 21.27 -17.93 3.45
C SER A 431 21.26 -16.90 2.32
N GLY A 432 21.03 -15.63 2.65
CA GLY A 432 21.22 -14.52 1.73
C GLY A 432 22.70 -14.22 1.53
N GLY A 433 23.06 -13.82 0.31
CA GLY A 433 24.30 -13.12 0.04
C GLY A 433 24.05 -11.62 -0.08
N SER A 434 25.11 -10.86 -0.33
CA SER A 434 25.01 -9.48 -0.83
C SER A 434 24.87 -9.48 -2.35
N LEU A 435 24.16 -8.48 -2.87
CA LEU A 435 24.04 -8.19 -4.29
C LEU A 435 24.16 -6.69 -4.48
N GLU A 436 25.11 -6.26 -5.30
CA GLU A 436 25.29 -4.87 -5.69
C GLU A 436 25.30 -4.81 -7.22
N ALA A 437 24.32 -4.14 -7.81
CA ALA A 437 24.18 -3.97 -9.26
C ALA A 437 25.22 -3.00 -9.84
N GLY A 438 25.87 -2.19 -8.98
CA GLY A 438 26.91 -1.23 -9.33
C GLY A 438 26.46 0.23 -9.15
N ASP A 439 27.43 1.16 -9.24
CA ASP A 439 27.17 2.59 -9.14
C ASP A 439 26.46 3.15 -10.39
N PRO A 440 25.67 4.24 -10.27
CA PRO A 440 25.03 4.88 -11.42
C PRO A 440 26.02 5.25 -12.54
N ILE A 441 25.66 4.92 -13.79
CA ILE A 441 26.49 5.14 -14.97
C ILE A 441 25.98 6.35 -15.74
N GLN A 442 26.89 7.27 -16.10
CA GLN A 442 26.65 8.39 -17.02
C GLN A 442 27.40 8.10 -18.34
N THR A 443 26.69 8.08 -19.47
CA THR A 443 27.25 7.71 -20.77
C THR A 443 26.52 8.39 -21.94
N CYS A 444 26.96 8.18 -23.18
CA CYS A 444 26.32 8.73 -24.37
C CYS A 444 25.45 7.70 -25.09
N LEU A 445 24.39 8.19 -25.76
CA LEU A 445 23.56 7.34 -26.60
C LEU A 445 24.39 6.60 -27.66
N GLY A 446 24.26 5.27 -27.66
CA GLY A 446 24.96 4.35 -28.57
C GLY A 446 26.29 3.82 -28.06
N ASP A 447 26.80 4.31 -26.92
CA ASP A 447 28.04 3.79 -26.33
C ASP A 447 27.83 2.38 -25.75
N GLN A 448 28.93 1.61 -25.69
CA GLN A 448 28.95 0.28 -25.07
C GLN A 448 29.67 0.35 -23.73
N VAL A 449 29.01 -0.09 -22.66
CA VAL A 449 29.50 -0.04 -21.27
C VAL A 449 29.48 -1.44 -20.66
N GLN A 450 30.58 -1.85 -20.02
CA GLN A 450 30.64 -3.09 -19.26
C GLN A 450 30.06 -2.88 -17.86
N LEU A 451 29.01 -3.61 -17.48
CA LEU A 451 28.48 -3.57 -16.11
C LEU A 451 29.45 -4.29 -15.14
N ASN A 452 29.46 -3.89 -13.87
CA ASN A 452 30.42 -4.34 -12.85
C ASN A 452 29.79 -4.82 -11.52
N ALA A 453 28.59 -5.40 -11.59
CA ALA A 453 27.89 -5.94 -10.43
C ALA A 453 28.74 -6.93 -9.60
N GLN A 454 28.52 -6.92 -8.28
CA GLN A 454 29.18 -7.75 -7.29
C GLN A 454 28.16 -8.59 -6.53
N THR A 455 28.52 -9.80 -6.14
CA THR A 455 27.70 -10.61 -5.25
C THR A 455 28.54 -11.55 -4.40
N SER A 456 28.10 -11.80 -3.17
CA SER A 456 28.65 -12.85 -2.30
C SER A 456 27.76 -14.11 -2.24
N ALA A 457 26.64 -14.12 -2.96
CA ALA A 457 25.74 -15.26 -3.00
C ALA A 457 26.38 -16.45 -3.74
N GLN A 458 26.15 -17.68 -3.24
CA GLN A 458 26.64 -18.90 -3.85
C GLN A 458 25.48 -19.70 -4.47
N GLY A 459 25.57 -20.00 -5.76
CA GLY A 459 24.50 -20.69 -6.49
C GLY A 459 23.36 -19.76 -6.92
N GLY A 460 22.32 -20.33 -7.53
CA GLY A 460 21.16 -19.59 -8.04
C GLY A 460 21.22 -19.14 -9.50
N THR A 461 20.07 -18.70 -10.00
CA THR A 461 19.89 -18.17 -11.36
C THR A 461 19.82 -16.65 -11.28
N LEU A 462 20.66 -15.96 -12.06
CA LEU A 462 20.69 -14.50 -12.10
C LEU A 462 20.01 -13.97 -13.37
N PHE A 463 19.41 -12.79 -13.30
CA PHE A 463 18.75 -12.16 -14.42
C PHE A 463 18.67 -10.63 -14.27
N TRP A 464 18.96 -9.90 -15.35
CA TRP A 464 18.80 -8.46 -15.47
C TRP A 464 17.51 -8.09 -16.22
N PHE A 465 16.75 -7.13 -15.69
CA PHE A 465 15.57 -6.56 -16.34
C PHE A 465 15.61 -5.02 -16.37
N PRO A 466 15.25 -4.34 -17.48
CA PRO A 466 14.89 -4.92 -18.78
C PRO A 466 16.10 -5.51 -19.51
N GLU A 467 15.90 -6.48 -20.41
CA GLU A 467 16.99 -7.08 -21.20
C GLU A 467 17.52 -6.16 -22.32
N THR A 468 16.84 -5.04 -22.56
CA THR A 468 17.07 -4.17 -23.73
C THR A 468 18.48 -3.61 -23.75
N GLY A 469 19.24 -3.89 -24.82
CA GLY A 469 20.60 -3.37 -24.98
C GLY A 469 21.68 -4.16 -24.26
N LEU A 470 21.32 -5.14 -23.42
CA LEU A 470 22.27 -6.05 -22.79
C LEU A 470 22.71 -7.14 -23.77
N SER A 471 23.99 -7.52 -23.71
CA SER A 471 24.55 -8.61 -24.51
C SER A 471 24.06 -10.00 -24.05
N ASP A 472 23.94 -10.21 -22.75
CA ASP A 472 23.32 -11.38 -22.14
C ASP A 472 22.74 -11.00 -20.77
N PRO A 473 21.41 -10.97 -20.58
CA PRO A 473 20.81 -10.59 -19.30
C PRO A 473 21.04 -11.62 -18.18
N SER A 474 21.60 -12.80 -18.48
CA SER A 474 21.78 -13.89 -17.51
C SER A 474 23.22 -14.05 -17.02
N VAL A 475 24.13 -13.13 -17.38
CA VAL A 475 25.48 -13.06 -16.80
C VAL A 475 25.59 -11.89 -15.81
N LEU A 476 26.44 -12.03 -14.79
CA LEU A 476 26.58 -11.02 -13.73
C LEU A 476 26.97 -9.64 -14.30
N ASN A 477 27.88 -9.66 -15.28
CA ASN A 477 28.50 -8.48 -15.85
C ASN A 477 28.33 -8.48 -17.38
N PRO A 478 27.14 -8.12 -17.92
CA PRO A 478 26.96 -7.99 -19.36
C PRO A 478 27.53 -6.68 -19.89
N VAL A 479 27.80 -6.63 -21.19
CA VAL A 479 27.99 -5.37 -21.93
C VAL A 479 26.62 -4.79 -22.28
N LEU A 480 26.40 -3.53 -21.94
CA LEU A 480 25.22 -2.71 -22.24
C LEU A 480 25.50 -1.76 -23.41
N THR A 481 24.61 -1.73 -24.40
CA THR A 481 24.54 -0.66 -25.41
C THR A 481 23.50 0.37 -24.97
N ALA A 482 23.95 1.57 -24.60
CA ALA A 482 23.14 2.59 -23.97
C ALA A 482 22.25 3.33 -24.98
N ASN A 483 21.06 2.80 -25.24
CA ASN A 483 20.13 3.36 -26.24
C ASN A 483 19.13 4.39 -25.69
N SER A 484 18.99 4.49 -24.37
CA SER A 484 18.22 5.50 -23.66
C SER A 484 18.53 5.44 -22.17
N THR A 485 18.22 6.51 -21.42
CA THR A 485 18.25 6.49 -19.95
C THR A 485 17.28 5.43 -19.42
N ARG A 486 17.79 4.50 -18.60
CA ARG A 486 17.04 3.35 -18.05
C ARG A 486 17.58 2.92 -16.70
N THR A 487 16.69 2.40 -15.87
CA THR A 487 17.05 1.65 -14.66
C THR A 487 16.98 0.16 -14.98
N TYR A 488 18.04 -0.56 -14.64
CA TYR A 488 18.10 -2.02 -14.67
C TYR A 488 17.99 -2.58 -13.26
N THR A 489 17.29 -3.70 -13.10
CA THR A 489 17.20 -4.47 -11.86
C THR A 489 17.92 -5.78 -12.07
N LEU A 490 18.96 -6.03 -11.27
CA LEU A 490 19.63 -7.33 -11.18
C LEU A 490 18.92 -8.15 -10.10
N THR A 491 18.53 -9.37 -10.46
CA THR A 491 17.90 -10.33 -9.56
C THR A 491 18.73 -11.61 -9.52
N ILE A 492 18.94 -12.17 -8.33
CA ILE A 492 19.46 -13.54 -8.15
C ILE A 492 18.42 -14.35 -7.39
N GLN A 493 17.92 -15.41 -8.03
CA GLN A 493 17.06 -16.42 -7.42
C GLN A 493 17.91 -17.59 -6.97
N LEU A 494 18.12 -17.74 -5.66
CA LEU A 494 18.92 -18.80 -5.05
C LEU A 494 18.16 -20.13 -5.01
N ASP A 495 18.89 -21.24 -5.03
CA ASP A 495 18.33 -22.60 -5.08
C ASP A 495 17.48 -22.97 -3.85
N ASN A 496 17.66 -22.23 -2.75
CA ASN A 496 16.89 -22.34 -1.51
C ASN A 496 15.59 -21.50 -1.51
N GLY A 497 15.26 -20.83 -2.63
CA GLY A 497 14.08 -19.99 -2.76
C GLY A 497 14.28 -18.51 -2.41
N CYS A 498 15.46 -18.11 -1.91
CA CYS A 498 15.76 -16.71 -1.62
C CYS A 498 15.91 -15.87 -2.90
N GLU A 499 15.46 -14.61 -2.84
CA GLU A 499 15.60 -13.65 -3.94
C GLU A 499 16.39 -12.42 -3.46
N LEU A 500 17.48 -12.12 -4.16
CA LEU A 500 18.27 -10.89 -3.97
C LEU A 500 17.99 -9.95 -5.13
N LYS A 501 17.79 -8.66 -4.86
CA LYS A 501 17.53 -7.63 -5.88
C LYS A 501 18.33 -6.37 -5.60
N ASP A 502 18.87 -5.78 -6.66
CA ASP A 502 19.42 -4.43 -6.62
C ASP A 502 19.22 -3.72 -7.98
N THR A 503 19.38 -2.40 -8.01
CA THR A 503 19.09 -1.57 -9.18
C THR A 503 20.27 -0.71 -9.60
N LEU A 504 20.48 -0.60 -10.91
CA LEU A 504 21.49 0.22 -11.54
C LEU A 504 20.82 1.24 -12.45
N VAL A 505 21.08 2.53 -12.23
CA VAL A 505 20.62 3.60 -13.12
C VAL A 505 21.68 3.89 -14.17
N VAL A 506 21.29 3.83 -15.44
CA VAL A 506 22.12 4.22 -16.58
C VAL A 506 21.50 5.44 -17.24
N ASP A 507 22.18 6.57 -17.15
CA ASP A 507 21.79 7.80 -17.82
C ASP A 507 22.57 7.96 -19.12
N ALA A 508 21.84 7.95 -20.24
CA ALA A 508 22.41 7.96 -21.58
C ALA A 508 21.98 9.23 -22.31
N ALA A 509 22.88 10.21 -22.38
CA ALA A 509 22.59 11.51 -22.96
C ALA A 509 22.82 11.50 -24.49
N PRO A 510 21.97 12.19 -25.28
CA PRO A 510 22.22 12.35 -26.70
C PRO A 510 23.47 13.20 -26.94
N LYS A 511 24.28 12.84 -27.94
CA LYS A 511 25.33 13.73 -28.43
C LYS A 511 24.69 15.03 -28.97
N PRO A 512 25.37 16.20 -28.87
CA PRO A 512 24.84 17.46 -29.37
C PRO A 512 24.26 17.35 -30.79
N THR A 513 22.96 17.64 -30.95
CA THR A 513 22.22 17.37 -32.20
C THR A 513 22.73 18.23 -33.35
N THR A 514 23.05 19.49 -33.07
CA THR A 514 23.64 20.43 -34.02
C THR A 514 24.98 20.91 -33.48
N LEU A 515 26.04 20.77 -34.27
CA LEU A 515 27.25 21.56 -34.11
C LEU A 515 27.55 22.05 -35.50
N ALA A 516 27.42 23.35 -35.70
CA ALA A 516 27.45 23.96 -37.03
C ALA A 516 28.26 25.24 -37.03
N LEU A 517 29.15 25.33 -38.01
CA LEU A 517 29.88 26.53 -38.40
C LEU A 517 29.27 27.18 -39.67
N PRO A 518 29.58 28.46 -39.96
CA PRO A 518 29.10 29.11 -41.19
C PRO A 518 29.50 28.31 -42.45
N THR A 519 28.57 28.20 -43.41
CA THR A 519 28.66 27.29 -44.57
C THR A 519 29.71 27.65 -45.63
N SER A 520 30.48 28.72 -45.42
CA SER A 520 31.52 29.16 -46.35
C SER A 520 32.82 29.43 -45.61
N ASP A 521 33.91 28.82 -46.08
CA ASP A 521 35.26 29.07 -45.59
C ASP A 521 35.65 30.55 -45.81
N PRO A 522 35.91 31.32 -44.74
CA PRO A 522 36.20 32.73 -44.85
C PRO A 522 37.64 32.98 -45.33
N THR A 523 37.82 34.08 -46.05
CA THR A 523 39.14 34.60 -46.42
C THR A 523 39.35 35.96 -45.75
N ILE A 524 40.49 36.12 -45.07
CA ILE A 524 40.90 37.36 -44.39
C ILE A 524 42.28 37.80 -44.90
N ASP A 525 42.58 39.10 -44.83
CA ASP A 525 43.94 39.58 -45.07
C ASP A 525 44.80 39.44 -43.81
N LYS A 526 46.11 39.27 -43.96
CA LYS A 526 47.03 39.11 -42.81
C LYS A 526 46.88 40.25 -41.80
N GLY A 527 46.73 39.89 -40.53
CA GLY A 527 46.50 40.83 -39.41
C GLY A 527 45.04 41.25 -39.22
N GLN A 528 44.11 40.79 -40.07
CA GLN A 528 42.68 40.91 -39.82
C GLN A 528 42.18 39.77 -38.92
N SER A 529 40.99 39.97 -38.34
CA SER A 529 40.32 39.00 -37.48
C SER A 529 38.91 38.72 -37.98
N ILE A 530 38.40 37.51 -37.73
CA ILE A 530 37.01 37.14 -38.01
C ILE A 530 36.35 36.51 -36.78
N GLN A 531 35.09 36.84 -36.56
CA GLN A 531 34.27 36.24 -35.51
C GLN A 531 33.78 34.85 -35.96
N LEU A 532 34.21 33.80 -35.29
CA LEU A 532 33.62 32.47 -35.43
C LEU A 532 32.35 32.41 -34.57
N ASN A 533 31.37 31.60 -34.99
CA ASN A 533 30.13 31.35 -34.25
C ASN A 533 29.74 29.89 -34.44
N ALA A 534 29.99 29.07 -33.43
CA ALA A 534 29.47 27.72 -33.32
C ALA A 534 28.17 27.73 -32.50
N ILE A 535 27.21 26.90 -32.87
CA ILE A 535 25.94 26.74 -32.16
C ILE A 535 25.62 25.26 -31.92
N GLY A 536 24.84 25.00 -30.87
CA GLY A 536 24.17 23.71 -30.60
C GLY A 536 24.89 22.76 -29.63
N ALA A 537 25.90 23.25 -28.91
CA ALA A 537 26.47 22.60 -27.72
C ALA A 537 26.36 23.53 -26.48
N GLU A 538 26.55 22.97 -25.29
CA GLU A 538 26.52 23.70 -24.01
C GLU A 538 27.92 24.21 -23.64
N HIS A 539 28.95 23.39 -23.89
CA HIS A 539 30.37 23.75 -23.73
C HIS A 539 31.11 23.58 -25.05
N TYR A 540 32.18 24.36 -25.28
CA TYR A 540 32.92 24.37 -26.54
C TYR A 540 34.41 24.26 -26.28
N GLN A 541 35.14 23.64 -27.20
CA GLN A 541 36.59 23.59 -27.20
C GLN A 541 37.13 23.62 -28.63
N TRP A 542 37.98 24.60 -28.93
CA TRP A 542 38.54 24.82 -30.25
C TRP A 542 40.01 24.38 -30.33
N SER A 543 40.40 23.82 -31.47
CA SER A 543 41.78 23.43 -31.77
C SER A 543 42.14 23.74 -33.23
N PRO A 544 43.30 24.36 -33.52
CA PRO A 544 44.28 24.86 -32.54
C PRO A 544 43.76 26.07 -31.76
N ALA A 545 44.26 26.30 -30.54
CA ALA A 545 43.95 27.50 -29.76
C ALA A 545 44.71 28.75 -30.23
N ALA A 546 45.81 28.56 -30.97
CA ALA A 546 46.65 29.65 -31.47
C ALA A 546 45.86 30.54 -32.42
N GLY A 547 45.92 31.85 -32.19
CA GLY A 547 45.18 32.83 -32.99
C GLY A 547 43.71 33.01 -32.61
N LEU A 548 43.19 32.32 -31.59
CA LEU A 548 41.84 32.54 -31.06
C LEU A 548 41.84 33.44 -29.83
N SER A 549 40.79 34.24 -29.64
CA SER A 549 40.62 35.06 -28.44
C SER A 549 40.38 34.23 -27.17
N ASP A 550 39.58 33.17 -27.28
CA ASP A 550 39.33 32.20 -26.22
C ASP A 550 38.87 30.87 -26.86
N PRO A 551 39.63 29.76 -26.74
CA PRO A 551 39.28 28.51 -27.37
C PRO A 551 38.10 27.78 -26.70
N ASN A 552 37.50 28.28 -25.61
CA ASN A 552 36.46 27.56 -24.87
C ASN A 552 35.05 28.17 -24.97
N ILE A 553 34.86 29.18 -25.82
CA ILE A 553 33.56 29.85 -26.03
C ILE A 553 32.94 29.46 -27.39
N PRO A 554 31.60 29.57 -27.54
CA PRO A 554 30.93 29.32 -28.82
C PRO A 554 31.40 30.27 -29.93
N ASN A 555 31.85 31.47 -29.58
CA ASN A 555 32.15 32.54 -30.52
C ASN A 555 33.52 33.18 -30.29
N PRO A 556 34.63 32.49 -30.60
CA PRO A 556 35.96 33.10 -30.55
C PRO A 556 36.21 34.04 -31.73
N ILE A 557 37.01 35.08 -31.49
CA ILE A 557 37.60 35.89 -32.56
C ILE A 557 38.88 35.17 -33.01
N ALA A 558 38.95 34.84 -34.30
CA ALA A 558 40.09 34.19 -34.92
C ALA A 558 40.93 35.19 -35.73
N THR A 559 42.22 35.26 -35.41
CA THR A 559 43.26 36.11 -36.03
C THR A 559 44.49 35.25 -36.39
N PRO A 560 44.35 34.21 -37.23
CA PRO A 560 45.49 33.37 -37.60
C PRO A 560 46.51 34.12 -38.47
N ASP A 561 47.81 33.85 -38.28
CA ASP A 561 48.90 34.43 -39.09
C ASP A 561 49.06 33.76 -40.47
N THR A 562 48.56 32.52 -40.61
CA THR A 562 48.60 31.71 -41.85
C THR A 562 47.29 30.96 -42.00
N THR A 563 46.98 30.47 -43.20
CA THR A 563 45.78 29.65 -43.43
C THR A 563 45.70 28.49 -42.43
N THR A 564 44.65 28.48 -41.61
CA THR A 564 44.52 27.59 -40.44
C THR A 564 43.17 26.91 -40.45
N LEU A 565 43.16 25.59 -40.23
CA LEU A 565 41.95 24.79 -40.02
C LEU A 565 41.63 24.75 -38.52
N TYR A 566 40.50 25.32 -38.13
CA TYR A 566 40.00 25.24 -36.76
C TYR A 566 38.94 24.15 -36.65
N THR A 567 39.08 23.30 -35.64
CA THR A 567 38.11 22.26 -35.26
C THR A 567 37.45 22.69 -33.96
N VAL A 568 36.12 22.74 -33.92
CA VAL A 568 35.34 22.94 -32.70
C VAL A 568 34.82 21.59 -32.22
N THR A 569 34.99 21.32 -30.93
CA THR A 569 34.36 20.21 -30.21
C THR A 569 33.32 20.80 -29.27
N GLY A 570 32.05 20.47 -29.47
CA GLY A 570 30.97 20.86 -28.59
C GLY A 570 30.61 19.72 -27.64
N PHE A 571 30.32 20.01 -26.38
CA PHE A 571 29.90 19.07 -25.34
C PHE A 571 28.52 19.45 -24.78
N ASN A 572 27.77 18.46 -24.29
CA ASN A 572 26.66 18.69 -23.37
C ASN A 572 27.13 18.53 -21.90
N ASP A 573 26.24 18.79 -20.95
CA ASP A 573 26.46 18.70 -19.50
C ASP A 573 26.75 17.26 -19.04
N ALA A 574 26.36 16.26 -19.83
CA ALA A 574 26.69 14.85 -19.61
C ALA A 574 28.08 14.46 -20.17
N GLY A 575 28.82 15.39 -20.81
CA GLY A 575 30.15 15.16 -21.37
C GLY A 575 30.18 14.54 -22.78
N CYS A 576 29.02 14.34 -23.42
CA CYS A 576 28.93 13.82 -24.79
C CYS A 576 29.31 14.87 -25.83
N SER A 577 30.16 14.50 -26.77
CA SER A 577 30.75 15.45 -27.72
C SER A 577 30.42 15.22 -29.19
N LYS A 578 30.51 16.29 -29.97
CA LYS A 578 30.46 16.33 -31.44
C LYS A 578 31.51 17.31 -31.96
N THR A 579 32.00 17.13 -33.18
CA THR A 579 33.02 17.99 -33.80
C THR A 579 32.58 18.59 -35.14
N ASP A 580 33.03 19.80 -35.44
CA ASP A 580 32.89 20.46 -36.75
C ASP A 580 34.17 21.26 -37.09
N GLN A 581 34.37 21.64 -38.35
CA GLN A 581 35.60 22.31 -38.81
C GLN A 581 35.34 23.52 -39.71
N VAL A 582 36.23 24.51 -39.66
CA VAL A 582 36.25 25.68 -40.56
C VAL A 582 37.68 26.01 -40.98
N LEU A 583 37.88 26.25 -42.28
CA LEU A 583 39.17 26.66 -42.82
C LEU A 583 39.21 28.18 -43.01
N ILE A 584 40.09 28.88 -42.29
CA ILE A 584 40.30 30.32 -42.48
C ILE A 584 41.49 30.53 -43.40
N THR A 585 41.26 31.12 -44.57
CA THR A 585 42.32 31.43 -45.54
C THR A 585 42.91 32.82 -45.27
N VAL A 586 44.23 32.91 -45.09
CA VAL A 586 44.92 34.18 -44.84
C VAL A 586 45.63 34.64 -46.12
N ASN A 587 45.20 35.76 -46.67
CA ASN A 587 45.88 36.43 -47.77
C ASN A 587 47.04 37.26 -47.20
N ASP A 588 48.26 36.77 -47.41
CA ASP A 588 49.48 37.52 -47.12
C ASP A 588 50.11 38.03 -48.43
N PRO A 589 49.92 39.33 -48.80
CA PRO A 589 50.54 39.89 -49.99
C PRO A 589 52.07 40.02 -49.86
N THR A 590 52.64 39.86 -48.66
CA THR A 590 54.09 39.82 -48.40
C THR A 590 54.68 38.41 -48.44
N ALA A 591 53.83 37.37 -48.52
CA ALA A 591 54.26 35.99 -48.78
C ALA A 591 54.65 35.82 -50.26
N ILE A 592 55.76 36.44 -50.66
CA ILE A 592 56.44 36.08 -51.90
C ILE A 592 57.18 34.77 -51.63
N GLY A 593 56.59 33.65 -52.05
CA GLY A 593 57.30 32.39 -52.16
C GLY A 593 56.52 31.21 -51.58
N ASP A 594 56.17 30.31 -52.50
CA ASP A 594 55.95 28.89 -52.26
C ASP A 594 54.61 28.50 -51.63
N LYS A 595 53.72 27.94 -52.48
CA LYS A 595 52.59 27.02 -52.20
C LYS A 595 51.18 27.44 -52.68
N LEU A 596 51.05 28.37 -53.62
CA LEU A 596 49.76 28.65 -54.30
C LEU A 596 49.56 27.90 -55.64
N TRP A 597 50.35 26.86 -55.94
CA TRP A 597 50.37 26.20 -57.25
C TRP A 597 49.62 24.85 -57.34
N GLU A 598 49.24 24.23 -56.23
CA GLU A 598 48.56 22.92 -56.27
C GLU A 598 47.12 22.97 -56.82
N ALA A 599 46.49 24.15 -56.82
CA ALA A 599 45.10 24.30 -57.25
C ALA A 599 44.91 24.43 -58.78
N VAL A 600 45.93 24.86 -59.54
CA VAL A 600 45.79 25.17 -60.99
C VAL A 600 46.65 24.29 -61.90
N GLY A 601 47.76 23.71 -61.41
CA GLY A 601 48.62 22.80 -62.18
C GLY A 601 50.13 23.04 -62.03
N GLN A 602 50.95 22.24 -62.73
CA GLN A 602 52.42 22.40 -62.77
C GLN A 602 52.85 23.19 -64.01
N VAL A 603 53.63 24.27 -63.84
CA VAL A 603 54.19 25.06 -64.96
C VAL A 603 55.70 24.85 -64.99
N GLN A 604 56.24 24.47 -66.14
CA GLN A 604 57.69 24.41 -66.34
C GLN A 604 58.22 25.84 -66.57
N PRO A 605 59.37 26.22 -65.97
CA PRO A 605 59.95 27.53 -66.21
C PRO A 605 60.23 27.68 -67.71
N PRO A 606 59.84 28.79 -68.34
CA PRO A 606 60.16 29.04 -69.74
C PRO A 606 61.65 29.27 -69.90
N TYR A 607 62.25 28.53 -70.80
CA TYR A 607 63.66 28.67 -71.15
C TYR A 607 63.78 29.11 -72.62
N PRO A 608 64.55 30.16 -72.91
CA PRO A 608 64.91 30.50 -74.28
C PRO A 608 65.83 29.40 -74.82
N ASN A 609 65.57 28.91 -76.04
CA ASN A 609 66.51 28.06 -76.77
C ASN A 609 67.46 28.97 -77.56
N PRO A 610 68.72 29.16 -77.13
CA PRO A 610 69.62 30.12 -77.76
C PRO A 610 70.03 29.73 -79.19
N ALA A 611 69.85 28.47 -79.57
CA ALA A 611 70.20 27.96 -80.90
C ALA A 611 69.15 28.28 -81.99
N GLU A 612 67.89 28.55 -81.62
CA GLU A 612 66.77 28.63 -82.56
C GLU A 612 65.98 29.95 -82.50
N SER A 613 66.39 30.92 -81.69
CA SER A 613 65.65 32.20 -81.48
C SER A 613 64.19 31.99 -81.04
N SER A 614 63.94 30.91 -80.30
CA SER A 614 62.62 30.47 -79.87
C SER A 614 62.52 30.35 -78.34
N MET A 615 61.30 30.48 -77.83
CA MET A 615 60.96 30.30 -76.42
C MET A 615 59.96 29.17 -76.27
N HIS A 616 60.27 28.23 -75.38
CA HIS A 616 59.40 27.10 -75.08
C HIS A 616 58.63 27.34 -73.78
N PHE A 617 57.32 27.15 -73.84
CA PHE A 617 56.41 27.21 -72.70
C PHE A 617 55.74 25.86 -72.54
N ALA A 618 55.75 25.31 -71.33
CA ALA A 618 55.03 24.07 -71.02
C ALA A 618 54.34 24.17 -69.66
N ALA A 619 53.11 23.69 -69.60
CA ALA A 619 52.32 23.63 -68.37
C ALA A 619 51.37 22.44 -68.41
N GLN A 620 51.02 21.91 -67.25
CA GLN A 620 49.96 20.91 -67.08
C GLN A 620 48.83 21.55 -66.28
N TRP A 621 47.73 21.88 -66.94
CA TRP A 621 46.60 22.57 -66.33
C TRP A 621 45.62 21.57 -65.70
N ARG A 622 45.13 21.85 -64.49
CA ARG A 622 44.09 21.03 -63.83
C ARG A 622 42.67 21.49 -64.16
N GLN A 623 42.49 22.72 -64.67
CA GLN A 623 41.19 23.32 -64.97
C GLN A 623 41.22 24.13 -66.28
N ALA A 624 40.07 24.28 -66.94
CA ALA A 624 39.94 25.11 -68.13
C ALA A 624 39.98 26.61 -67.78
N GLY A 625 40.52 27.44 -68.67
CA GLY A 625 40.55 28.88 -68.44
C GLY A 625 41.12 29.68 -69.59
N MET A 626 40.91 31.00 -69.58
CA MET A 626 41.50 31.91 -70.56
C MET A 626 42.96 32.20 -70.18
N LEU A 627 43.91 31.68 -70.96
CA LEU A 627 45.33 31.93 -70.79
C LEU A 627 45.75 33.13 -71.65
N GLN A 628 46.44 34.09 -71.04
CA GLN A 628 47.06 35.22 -71.72
C GLN A 628 48.54 35.31 -71.36
N LEU A 629 49.42 35.28 -72.36
CA LEU A 629 50.87 35.43 -72.24
C LEU A 629 51.31 36.75 -72.90
N ASP A 630 52.00 37.61 -72.16
CA ASP A 630 52.48 38.91 -72.61
C ASP A 630 53.96 39.08 -72.25
N LEU A 631 54.79 39.55 -73.18
CA LEU A 631 56.15 40.00 -72.90
C LEU A 631 56.14 41.48 -72.56
N ILE A 632 56.80 41.86 -71.47
CA ILE A 632 56.77 43.19 -70.90
C ILE A 632 58.21 43.64 -70.65
N ASP A 633 58.53 44.89 -70.97
CA ASP A 633 59.83 45.45 -70.62
C ASP A 633 59.92 45.78 -69.11
N LEU A 634 61.12 46.14 -68.64
CA LEU A 634 61.34 46.46 -67.24
C LEU A 634 60.63 47.74 -66.77
N THR A 635 60.07 48.54 -67.68
CA THR A 635 59.24 49.70 -67.35
C THR A 635 57.76 49.33 -67.17
N GLY A 636 57.40 48.07 -67.40
CA GLY A 636 56.03 47.57 -67.29
C GLY A 636 55.21 47.71 -68.57
N ARG A 637 55.79 48.15 -69.69
CA ARG A 637 55.10 48.27 -70.98
C ARG A 637 55.11 46.93 -71.70
N ARG A 638 53.94 46.51 -72.21
CA ARG A 638 53.82 45.29 -73.05
C ARG A 638 54.51 45.50 -74.39
N VAL A 639 55.49 44.66 -74.67
CA VAL A 639 56.31 44.62 -75.89
C VAL A 639 55.70 43.67 -76.92
N ALA A 640 55.17 42.53 -76.47
CA ALA A 640 54.49 41.56 -77.34
C ALA A 640 53.39 40.80 -76.59
N ARG A 641 52.41 40.27 -77.33
CA ARG A 641 51.43 39.28 -76.82
C ARG A 641 51.70 37.95 -77.49
N LEU A 642 52.04 36.96 -76.68
CA LEU A 642 52.49 35.65 -77.15
C LEU A 642 51.32 34.70 -77.35
N TYR A 643 50.31 34.77 -76.48
CA TYR A 643 49.15 33.89 -76.53
C TYR A 643 47.95 34.54 -75.83
N GLN A 644 46.73 34.35 -76.35
CA GLN A 644 45.50 34.73 -75.63
C GLN A 644 44.30 33.92 -76.11
N ARG A 645 44.11 32.71 -75.56
CA ARG A 645 42.98 31.83 -75.89
C ARG A 645 42.62 30.95 -74.69
N ALA A 646 41.47 30.30 -74.77
CA ALA A 646 41.07 29.30 -73.80
C ALA A 646 41.98 28.06 -73.91
N VAL A 647 42.39 27.54 -72.76
CA VAL A 647 43.10 26.26 -72.64
C VAL A 647 42.24 25.30 -71.81
N LEU A 648 42.31 24.02 -72.16
CA LEU A 648 41.61 22.94 -71.46
C LEU A 648 42.54 22.29 -70.42
N PRO A 649 42.00 21.50 -69.47
CA PRO A 649 42.81 20.70 -68.56
C PRO A 649 43.69 19.71 -69.33
N GLY A 650 44.93 19.52 -68.89
CA GLY A 650 45.91 18.65 -69.51
C GLY A 650 47.25 19.33 -69.80
N ASN A 651 48.15 18.61 -70.46
CA ASN A 651 49.45 19.14 -70.88
C ASN A 651 49.27 20.13 -72.03
N TRP A 652 49.89 21.29 -71.89
CA TRP A 652 49.85 22.39 -72.83
C TRP A 652 51.26 22.88 -73.10
N GLN A 653 51.56 23.16 -74.37
CA GLN A 653 52.86 23.64 -74.81
C GLN A 653 52.70 24.74 -75.86
N LEU A 654 53.64 25.67 -75.88
CA LEU A 654 53.75 26.71 -76.89
C LEU A 654 55.22 27.01 -77.18
N ASP A 655 55.56 26.95 -78.48
CA ASP A 655 56.85 27.35 -78.98
C ASP A 655 56.68 28.68 -79.71
N TRP A 656 57.29 29.73 -79.18
CA TRP A 656 57.16 31.07 -79.71
C TRP A 656 58.47 31.57 -80.29
N GLN A 657 58.44 31.95 -81.57
CA GLN A 657 59.57 32.53 -82.27
C GLN A 657 59.68 34.02 -81.95
N VAL A 658 60.85 34.46 -81.48
CA VAL A 658 61.06 35.86 -81.10
C VAL A 658 61.19 36.71 -82.37
N PRO A 659 60.30 37.69 -82.61
CA PRO A 659 60.38 38.54 -83.78
C PRO A 659 61.70 39.33 -83.82
N PRO A 660 62.33 39.51 -85.00
CA PRO A 660 63.59 40.25 -85.14
C PRO A 660 63.51 41.72 -84.67
N SER A 661 62.30 42.27 -84.54
CA SER A 661 62.04 43.63 -84.07
C SER A 661 62.13 43.80 -82.55
N ILE A 662 62.21 42.71 -81.79
CA ILE A 662 62.39 42.76 -80.32
C ILE A 662 63.89 42.70 -80.02
N ALA A 663 64.39 43.73 -79.34
CA ALA A 663 65.80 43.81 -78.99
C ALA A 663 66.19 42.72 -77.99
N LYS A 664 67.46 42.30 -78.04
CA LYS A 664 68.07 41.41 -77.04
C LYS A 664 68.17 42.17 -75.71
N GLY A 665 67.83 41.51 -74.61
CA GLY A 665 67.74 42.17 -73.32
C GLY A 665 66.91 41.42 -72.29
N VAL A 666 66.74 42.05 -71.13
CA VAL A 666 65.98 41.48 -70.01
C VAL A 666 64.54 41.97 -70.06
N TYR A 667 63.61 41.03 -69.97
CA TYR A 667 62.17 41.27 -70.00
C TYR A 667 61.46 40.54 -68.86
N LEU A 668 60.24 40.95 -68.59
CA LEU A 668 59.30 40.23 -67.74
C LEU A 668 58.27 39.56 -68.63
N LEU A 669 58.25 38.24 -68.60
CA LEU A 669 57.13 37.50 -69.17
C LEU A 669 56.00 37.47 -68.15
N SER A 670 54.83 37.93 -68.57
CA SER A 670 53.60 37.92 -67.79
C SER A 670 52.65 36.84 -68.29
N TRP A 671 52.07 36.06 -67.38
CA TRP A 671 50.96 35.17 -67.71
C TRP A 671 49.76 35.39 -66.80
N LYS A 672 48.58 35.43 -67.41
CA LYS A 672 47.31 35.63 -66.73
C LYS A 672 46.36 34.48 -67.04
N MET A 673 45.78 33.87 -66.01
CA MET A 673 44.74 32.84 -66.14
C MET A 673 43.65 33.08 -65.09
N ASN A 674 42.39 33.04 -65.53
CA ASN A 674 41.20 33.22 -64.68
C ASN A 674 41.30 34.41 -63.70
N GLY A 675 41.81 35.54 -64.17
CA GLY A 675 41.90 36.79 -63.40
C GLY A 675 43.22 37.03 -62.66
N ARG A 676 44.04 36.00 -62.41
CA ARG A 676 45.33 36.11 -61.68
C ARG A 676 46.51 36.24 -62.64
N ARG A 677 47.47 37.13 -62.35
CA ARG A 677 48.62 37.45 -63.20
C ARG A 677 49.93 37.18 -62.48
N PHE A 678 50.90 36.62 -63.18
CA PHE A 678 52.24 36.29 -62.70
C PHE A 678 53.30 36.88 -63.63
N PHE A 679 54.52 37.01 -63.13
CA PHE A 679 55.66 37.53 -63.89
C PHE A 679 56.90 36.67 -63.65
N GLN A 680 57.70 36.46 -64.69
CA GLN A 680 59.05 35.91 -64.58
C GLN A 680 60.02 36.72 -65.40
N LYS A 681 61.16 36.99 -64.80
CA LYS A 681 62.29 37.60 -65.49
C LYS A 681 62.88 36.59 -66.46
N ILE A 682 63.00 37.00 -67.71
CA ILE A 682 63.67 36.25 -68.77
C ILE A 682 64.69 37.15 -69.46
N GLN A 683 65.69 36.52 -70.08
CA GLN A 683 66.70 37.22 -70.86
C GLN A 683 66.66 36.67 -72.29
N LEU A 684 66.44 37.56 -73.25
CA LEU A 684 66.51 37.25 -74.68
C LEU A 684 67.94 37.53 -75.15
N PHE A 685 68.58 36.52 -75.72
CA PHE A 685 69.99 36.54 -76.10
C PHE A 685 70.25 36.81 -77.57
#